data_AF-A0AAX6MY04-F1
#
_entry.id   AF-A0AAX6MY04-F1
#
_cell.length_a   1.000
_cell.length_b   1.000
_cell.length_c   1.000
_cell.angle_alpha   90.00
_cell.angle_beta   90.00
_cell.angle_gamma   90.00
#
_symmetry.space_group_name_H-M   'P 1'
#
loop_
_entity.id
_entity.type
_entity.pdbx_description
1 polymer ?
#
loop_
_entity_poly.entity_id
_entity_poly.type
_entity_poly.pdbx_seq_one_letter_code
_entity_poly.pdbx_strand_id
1 'polypeptide(L)'
;MAVNKTENPPLDFTTFHNIIDGKLSSTPDNVRHAINPITLEENPAVPVSSIHDVNRAVEAAARAAKLWAEVPWEKRVSAIREYADAIEDRAEDFARILRMETGKTTMWAQHEIGTCVRYLREFCELSLHGEVIEDTKERKVVTRYTPLGVAVGIVPWNYPVQLSCVKMIPAILTGNSYIWKTSPYTPYCSLKFAELGQRVFPPGVLQALSGDDNLGPLLTEHPNVQIVSFTGSIPTGKKVLESCSRTLKRAILELGGNDAAIVCADVDPASVAAKIAAVSFCHSGQICIAMKRVYVHEAVYDAVLAAMVEFAKTLKVGSGNDAYAGPISNKDHFERVKNLLADIDAAKLTVALGSTKPPSDLGGYFLVPTIIDNPPDDARVVVEEQFGPVLPLMKWSDEADVISRTNNTNMGLGASVWSRDLDQAERIGKQLQAGNIWINTHAEIGPKAPFAGHKESGLGVAMGVDGLRAFCNVQSIYTRPADGSKSVRTVWFHLKTMFLFTKSDFKTVILPQSIFSLALVLSDAGKIMAPTQSRAEVALRIPYMFMWLWLHLLVEDVANQRLPEAILEDKENKPWRPIPTKRLTPKEAQKLLRIAVIIACGSNLFFGSFVPSTSLITLIWLYNDLDGNSAGVLQRNAITTLGLCSFGWGSVTTLLAGNISPEGNKLLSQWIALTGSMVATTIQVQDFPDIAGDIVRKRKTMPLVYGQQLSRWSLALFTIVWSIACPAFWDAVVPAWLVVLFLGSAMVILTALRWDQSSNERATIFTPASLTPSDNSLFPPILTRQIGKMPGPTSPTPEEAAEMLSRPGDDRTANIIVCCSISLLFATVFIGLRLWSRRVLNGRILLDLSDWFAIMAWVRDNVPSAMLGVVEIMVGFLATSIATYRPLYYLISKGTVTENSGNSRSTDFAADGPSRSSKKTHFSTHVRGGIASRLHNSAKSPPAQGIYVTRDVELTEQDSTKGSCERVHDEVELLDRREAR
;
A
#
# COMPACT_ATOMS: atom_id res chain seq x y z
N MET A 1 0.97 -14.87 -24.25
CA MET A 1 0.56 -15.70 -25.40
C MET A 1 1.36 -15.26 -26.61
N ALA A 2 1.73 -16.16 -27.51
CA ALA A 2 2.26 -15.81 -28.83
C ALA A 2 1.11 -15.81 -29.86
N VAL A 3 1.19 -14.92 -30.86
CA VAL A 3 0.28 -14.93 -32.02
C VAL A 3 0.96 -15.75 -33.11
N ASN A 4 0.32 -16.81 -33.60
CA ASN A 4 0.95 -17.75 -34.54
C ASN A 4 0.90 -17.21 -35.99
N LYS A 5 1.68 -16.15 -36.26
CA LYS A 5 1.63 -15.41 -37.53
C LYS A 5 2.04 -16.23 -38.77
N THR A 6 2.60 -17.44 -38.61
CA THR A 6 3.13 -18.28 -39.69
C THR A 6 2.15 -19.31 -40.28
N GLU A 7 0.96 -19.50 -39.71
CA GLU A 7 0.01 -20.55 -40.15
C GLU A 7 -1.29 -20.03 -40.81
N ASN A 8 -1.56 -18.72 -40.76
CA ASN A 8 -2.82 -18.17 -41.26
C ASN A 8 -2.83 -18.07 -42.80
N PRO A 9 -3.73 -18.79 -43.52
CA PRO A 9 -3.84 -18.69 -44.97
C PRO A 9 -4.36 -17.32 -45.44
N PRO A 10 -4.33 -17.02 -46.76
CA PRO A 10 -5.04 -15.88 -47.33
C PRO A 10 -6.52 -15.87 -46.92
N LEU A 11 -7.07 -14.67 -46.69
CA LEU A 11 -8.50 -14.49 -46.45
C LEU A 11 -9.26 -14.82 -47.75
N ASP A 12 -9.97 -15.94 -47.75
CA ASP A 12 -11.04 -16.19 -48.70
C ASP A 12 -12.27 -15.36 -48.30
N PHE A 13 -12.86 -14.65 -49.25
CA PHE A 13 -14.05 -13.83 -49.04
C PHE A 13 -15.33 -14.49 -49.61
N THR A 14 -15.30 -15.80 -49.87
CA THR A 14 -16.44 -16.59 -50.38
C THR A 14 -16.99 -17.62 -49.38
N THR A 15 -16.16 -18.22 -48.53
CA THR A 15 -16.57 -19.12 -47.43
C THR A 15 -16.57 -18.42 -46.06
N PHE A 16 -17.43 -18.86 -45.13
CA PHE A 16 -17.65 -18.17 -43.85
C PHE A 16 -17.75 -19.15 -42.67
N HIS A 17 -17.11 -18.81 -41.55
CA HIS A 17 -16.95 -19.69 -40.38
C HIS A 17 -17.13 -18.92 -39.07
N ASN A 18 -17.56 -19.61 -38.00
CA ASN A 18 -17.45 -19.11 -36.64
C ASN A 18 -15.97 -19.08 -36.24
N ILE A 19 -15.58 -18.11 -35.40
CA ILE A 19 -14.20 -17.91 -34.97
C ILE A 19 -14.12 -18.22 -33.47
N ILE A 20 -13.57 -19.40 -33.13
CA ILE A 20 -13.58 -19.98 -31.77
C ILE A 20 -12.16 -20.41 -31.40
N ASP A 21 -11.64 -19.91 -30.28
CA ASP A 21 -10.29 -20.17 -29.75
C ASP A 21 -9.16 -20.15 -30.80
N GLY A 22 -9.16 -19.12 -31.65
CA GLY A 22 -8.17 -18.94 -32.72
C GLY A 22 -8.43 -19.75 -34.00
N LYS A 23 -9.55 -20.46 -34.12
CA LYS A 23 -9.82 -21.41 -35.21
C LYS A 23 -11.13 -21.14 -35.94
N LEU A 24 -11.14 -21.48 -37.23
CA LEU A 24 -12.35 -21.54 -38.04
C LEU A 24 -13.20 -22.75 -37.60
N SER A 25 -14.49 -22.55 -37.39
CA SER A 25 -15.44 -23.60 -37.00
C SER A 25 -16.71 -23.48 -37.84
N SER A 26 -17.04 -24.51 -38.61
CA SER A 26 -18.32 -24.67 -39.30
C SER A 26 -19.30 -25.52 -38.49
N THR A 27 -20.56 -25.52 -38.90
CA THR A 27 -21.63 -26.42 -38.42
C THR A 27 -22.24 -27.09 -39.66
N PRO A 28 -21.64 -28.17 -40.20
CA PRO A 28 -21.92 -28.66 -41.56
C PRO A 28 -23.40 -28.92 -41.85
N ASP A 29 -24.10 -29.54 -40.90
CA ASP A 29 -25.50 -29.95 -41.02
C ASP A 29 -26.50 -28.86 -40.58
N ASN A 30 -26.02 -27.68 -40.18
CA ASN A 30 -26.84 -26.56 -39.73
C ASN A 30 -26.23 -25.23 -40.19
N VAL A 31 -26.60 -24.81 -41.41
CA VAL A 31 -26.20 -23.54 -42.04
C VAL A 31 -27.44 -22.74 -42.43
N ARG A 32 -27.25 -21.45 -42.65
CA ARG A 32 -28.29 -20.52 -43.11
C ARG A 32 -27.75 -19.56 -44.16
N HIS A 33 -28.66 -18.99 -44.93
CA HIS A 33 -28.38 -17.95 -45.91
C HIS A 33 -29.12 -16.68 -45.48
N ALA A 34 -28.52 -15.51 -45.66
CA ALA A 34 -29.25 -14.25 -45.61
C ALA A 34 -29.53 -13.76 -47.04
N ILE A 35 -30.63 -13.04 -47.23
CA ILE A 35 -31.05 -12.56 -48.54
C ILE A 35 -30.34 -11.25 -48.88
N ASN A 36 -29.79 -11.15 -50.09
CA ASN A 36 -29.28 -9.91 -50.65
C ASN A 36 -30.46 -8.93 -50.88
N PRO A 37 -30.53 -7.78 -50.19
CA PRO A 37 -31.69 -6.89 -50.29
C PRO A 37 -31.80 -6.16 -51.65
N ILE A 38 -30.75 -6.21 -52.48
CA ILE A 38 -30.74 -5.66 -53.84
C ILE A 38 -31.30 -6.67 -54.86
N THR A 39 -30.85 -7.93 -54.82
CA THR A 39 -31.20 -8.94 -55.86
C THR A 39 -32.27 -9.94 -55.43
N LEU A 40 -32.57 -10.02 -54.12
CA LEU A 40 -33.44 -11.03 -53.49
C LEU A 40 -32.91 -12.47 -53.54
N GLU A 41 -31.65 -12.66 -53.93
CA GLU A 41 -30.96 -13.95 -53.97
C GLU A 41 -30.37 -14.32 -52.59
N GLU A 42 -30.09 -15.61 -52.39
CA GLU A 42 -29.37 -16.09 -51.22
C GLU A 42 -27.87 -15.75 -51.30
N ASN A 43 -27.36 -15.06 -50.28
CA ASN A 43 -25.92 -14.90 -50.06
C ASN A 43 -25.29 -16.26 -49.62
N PRO A 44 -23.94 -16.41 -49.59
CA PRO A 44 -23.30 -17.67 -49.23
C PRO A 44 -23.75 -18.27 -47.89
N ALA A 45 -23.54 -19.57 -47.69
CA ALA A 45 -23.89 -20.24 -46.44
C ALA A 45 -23.04 -19.71 -45.26
N VAL A 46 -23.67 -19.49 -44.10
CA VAL A 46 -22.98 -19.25 -42.83
C VAL A 46 -23.42 -20.28 -41.77
N PRO A 47 -22.54 -20.63 -40.81
CA PRO A 47 -22.90 -21.54 -39.74
C PRO A 47 -23.93 -20.95 -38.76
N VAL A 48 -24.59 -21.85 -38.03
CA VAL A 48 -25.52 -21.56 -36.94
C VAL A 48 -25.00 -22.21 -35.66
N SER A 49 -24.38 -21.41 -34.78
CA SER A 49 -23.74 -21.88 -33.55
C SER A 49 -24.72 -22.60 -32.61
N SER A 50 -24.32 -23.78 -32.16
CA SER A 50 -25.00 -24.54 -31.10
C SER A 50 -24.61 -24.03 -29.70
N ILE A 51 -25.32 -24.50 -28.67
CA ILE A 51 -24.92 -24.29 -27.26
C ILE A 51 -23.51 -24.86 -26.95
N HIS A 52 -23.09 -25.92 -27.63
CA HIS A 52 -21.72 -26.43 -27.50
C HIS A 52 -20.68 -25.44 -28.04
N ASP A 53 -20.99 -24.73 -29.14
CA ASP A 53 -20.12 -23.70 -29.71
C ASP A 53 -20.06 -22.45 -28.82
N VAL A 54 -21.21 -22.05 -28.25
CA VAL A 54 -21.28 -21.00 -27.21
C VAL A 54 -20.40 -21.34 -26.02
N ASN A 55 -20.53 -22.54 -25.46
CA ASN A 55 -19.74 -22.97 -24.30
C ASN A 55 -18.24 -22.96 -24.62
N ARG A 56 -17.81 -23.55 -25.75
CA ARG A 56 -16.41 -23.52 -26.20
C ARG A 56 -15.87 -22.10 -26.36
N ALA A 57 -16.65 -21.19 -26.96
CA ALA A 57 -16.25 -19.81 -27.16
C ALA A 57 -16.15 -19.03 -25.85
N VAL A 58 -17.09 -19.21 -24.90
CA VAL A 58 -17.05 -18.54 -23.59
C VAL A 58 -15.93 -19.10 -22.71
N GLU A 59 -15.66 -20.40 -22.75
CA GLU A 59 -14.48 -20.97 -22.06
C GLU A 59 -13.16 -20.42 -22.61
N ALA A 60 -13.01 -20.35 -23.94
CA ALA A 60 -11.84 -19.74 -24.58
C ALA A 60 -11.71 -18.25 -24.21
N ALA A 61 -12.82 -17.51 -24.23
CA ALA A 61 -12.87 -16.11 -23.82
C ALA A 61 -12.47 -15.94 -22.34
N ALA A 62 -12.90 -16.84 -21.45
CA ALA A 62 -12.57 -16.79 -20.03
C ALA A 62 -11.11 -17.15 -19.73
N ARG A 63 -10.50 -18.06 -20.52
CA ARG A 63 -9.04 -18.29 -20.50
C ARG A 63 -8.28 -17.06 -21.00
N ALA A 64 -8.71 -16.48 -22.11
CA ALA A 64 -8.06 -15.35 -22.76
C ALA A 64 -8.11 -14.08 -21.90
N ALA A 65 -9.28 -13.70 -21.35
CA ALA A 65 -9.44 -12.49 -20.54
C ALA A 65 -8.46 -12.43 -19.35
N LYS A 66 -8.29 -13.54 -18.63
CA LYS A 66 -7.36 -13.63 -17.48
C LYS A 66 -5.91 -13.33 -17.86
N LEU A 67 -5.49 -13.70 -19.08
CA LEU A 67 -4.14 -13.52 -19.58
C LEU A 67 -3.96 -12.23 -20.39
N TRP A 68 -5.06 -11.65 -20.89
CA TRP A 68 -5.10 -10.37 -21.62
C TRP A 68 -5.20 -9.16 -20.69
N ALA A 69 -5.81 -9.32 -19.51
CA ALA A 69 -5.81 -8.33 -18.43
C ALA A 69 -4.39 -7.92 -18.01
N GLU A 70 -3.48 -8.89 -17.92
CA GLU A 70 -2.06 -8.71 -17.54
C GLU A 70 -1.19 -8.11 -18.66
N VAL A 71 -1.70 -7.97 -19.89
CA VAL A 71 -0.96 -7.34 -21.00
C VAL A 71 -0.94 -5.81 -20.80
N PRO A 72 0.24 -5.14 -20.83
CA PRO A 72 0.31 -3.68 -20.68
C PRO A 72 -0.56 -2.92 -21.68
N TRP A 73 -1.10 -1.77 -21.25
CA TRP A 73 -2.03 -0.94 -22.03
C TRP A 73 -1.46 -0.61 -23.42
N GLU A 74 -0.18 -0.26 -23.48
CA GLU A 74 0.55 0.13 -24.69
C GLU A 74 0.65 -1.04 -25.68
N LYS A 75 0.69 -2.29 -25.19
CA LYS A 75 0.67 -3.49 -26.03
C LYS A 75 -0.72 -3.84 -26.52
N ARG A 76 -1.78 -3.56 -25.75
CA ARG A 76 -3.17 -3.66 -26.22
C ARG A 76 -3.47 -2.60 -27.29
N VAL A 77 -3.03 -1.35 -27.08
CA VAL A 77 -3.04 -0.27 -28.10
C VAL A 77 -2.29 -0.70 -29.37
N SER A 78 -1.08 -1.26 -29.24
CA SER A 78 -0.29 -1.71 -30.38
C SER A 78 -1.02 -2.78 -31.23
N ALA A 79 -1.71 -3.72 -30.58
CA ALA A 79 -2.50 -4.74 -31.28
C ALA A 79 -3.73 -4.15 -31.97
N ILE A 80 -4.45 -3.23 -31.33
CA ILE A 80 -5.63 -2.58 -31.93
C ILE A 80 -5.23 -1.73 -33.15
N ARG A 81 -4.06 -1.09 -33.13
CA ARG A 81 -3.49 -0.38 -34.29
C ARG A 81 -3.08 -1.32 -35.41
N GLU A 82 -2.33 -2.40 -35.12
CA GLU A 82 -1.97 -3.41 -36.14
C GLU A 82 -3.23 -4.02 -36.80
N TYR A 83 -4.32 -4.18 -36.06
CA TYR A 83 -5.61 -4.62 -36.60
C TYR A 83 -6.31 -3.57 -37.47
N ALA A 84 -6.20 -2.27 -37.13
CA ALA A 84 -6.70 -1.17 -37.97
C ALA A 84 -6.00 -1.13 -39.33
N ASP A 85 -4.67 -1.24 -39.31
CA ASP A 85 -3.83 -1.25 -40.50
C ASP A 85 -4.21 -2.44 -41.39
N ALA A 86 -4.39 -3.63 -40.80
CA ALA A 86 -4.79 -4.85 -41.50
C ALA A 86 -6.22 -4.81 -42.09
N ILE A 87 -7.12 -3.98 -41.56
CA ILE A 87 -8.46 -3.72 -42.15
C ILE A 87 -8.36 -2.73 -43.31
N GLU A 88 -7.58 -1.65 -43.15
CA GLU A 88 -7.33 -0.65 -44.18
C GLU A 88 -6.76 -1.30 -45.45
N ASP A 89 -5.82 -2.22 -45.26
CA ASP A 89 -5.22 -3.11 -46.26
C ASP A 89 -6.24 -3.93 -47.10
N ARG A 90 -7.50 -4.10 -46.65
CA ARG A 90 -8.56 -4.88 -47.31
C ARG A 90 -9.90 -4.14 -47.38
N ALA A 91 -9.88 -2.81 -47.32
CA ALA A 91 -11.10 -2.01 -47.17
C ALA A 91 -12.14 -2.22 -48.29
N GLU A 92 -11.69 -2.44 -49.54
CA GLU A 92 -12.58 -2.67 -50.69
C GLU A 92 -13.32 -4.02 -50.62
N ASP A 93 -12.64 -5.09 -50.19
CA ASP A 93 -13.26 -6.42 -50.00
C ASP A 93 -14.35 -6.38 -48.91
N PHE A 94 -14.05 -5.71 -47.79
CA PHE A 94 -15.04 -5.53 -46.72
C PHE A 94 -16.21 -4.65 -47.14
N ALA A 95 -15.97 -3.58 -47.90
CA ALA A 95 -17.04 -2.73 -48.44
C ALA A 95 -17.92 -3.49 -49.46
N ARG A 96 -17.32 -4.35 -50.29
CA ARG A 96 -18.04 -5.25 -51.22
C ARG A 96 -18.99 -6.19 -50.47
N ILE A 97 -18.54 -6.78 -49.35
CA ILE A 97 -19.40 -7.65 -48.51
C ILE A 97 -20.48 -6.83 -47.81
N LEU A 98 -20.17 -5.66 -47.26
CA LEU A 98 -21.20 -4.79 -46.65
C LEU A 98 -22.30 -4.42 -47.65
N ARG A 99 -21.96 -4.08 -48.90
CA ARG A 99 -22.96 -3.82 -49.96
C ARG A 99 -23.84 -5.06 -50.25
N MET A 100 -23.24 -6.24 -50.27
CA MET A 100 -23.94 -7.53 -50.49
C MET A 100 -24.92 -7.89 -49.36
N GLU A 101 -24.56 -7.66 -48.09
CA GLU A 101 -25.39 -8.07 -46.95
C GLU A 101 -26.33 -6.98 -46.43
N THR A 102 -25.92 -5.70 -46.48
CA THR A 102 -26.73 -4.57 -45.96
C THR A 102 -27.52 -3.84 -47.04
N GLY A 103 -27.16 -4.01 -48.32
CA GLY A 103 -27.67 -3.18 -49.42
C GLY A 103 -27.09 -1.76 -49.50
N LYS A 104 -26.18 -1.36 -48.58
CA LYS A 104 -25.51 -0.04 -48.66
C LYS A 104 -24.95 0.23 -50.05
N THR A 105 -25.14 1.46 -50.53
CA THR A 105 -24.44 1.92 -51.74
C THR A 105 -22.93 1.94 -51.46
N THR A 106 -22.12 1.82 -52.52
CA THR A 106 -20.65 1.64 -52.41
C THR A 106 -20.01 2.71 -51.52
N MET A 107 -20.45 3.96 -51.64
CA MET A 107 -20.03 5.10 -50.81
C MET A 107 -20.28 4.86 -49.31
N TRP A 108 -21.48 4.41 -48.92
CA TRP A 108 -21.81 4.17 -47.51
C TRP A 108 -21.10 2.93 -46.94
N ALA A 109 -20.88 1.90 -47.77
CA ALA A 109 -20.10 0.73 -47.38
C ALA A 109 -18.63 1.10 -47.11
N GLN A 110 -18.00 1.89 -48.00
CA GLN A 110 -16.66 2.43 -47.81
C GLN A 110 -16.58 3.36 -46.58
N HIS A 111 -17.60 4.19 -46.35
CA HIS A 111 -17.69 5.07 -45.17
C HIS A 111 -17.75 4.30 -43.85
N GLU A 112 -18.47 3.18 -43.78
CA GLU A 112 -18.51 2.31 -42.60
C GLU A 112 -17.11 1.74 -42.30
N ILE A 113 -16.41 1.18 -43.31
CA ILE A 113 -15.06 0.62 -43.12
C ILE A 113 -14.03 1.70 -42.74
N GLY A 114 -14.04 2.86 -43.41
CA GLY A 114 -13.17 3.98 -43.05
C GLY A 114 -13.43 4.49 -41.64
N THR A 115 -14.69 4.46 -41.18
CA THR A 115 -15.04 4.80 -39.79
C THR A 115 -14.58 3.73 -38.80
N CYS A 116 -14.62 2.44 -39.15
CA CYS A 116 -14.00 1.38 -38.32
C CYS A 116 -12.49 1.61 -38.12
N VAL A 117 -11.73 1.84 -39.20
CA VAL A 117 -10.27 2.10 -39.15
C VAL A 117 -9.97 3.35 -38.32
N ARG A 118 -10.71 4.44 -38.55
CA ARG A 118 -10.64 5.67 -37.75
C ARG A 118 -10.91 5.41 -36.26
N TYR A 119 -11.99 4.70 -35.92
CA TYR A 119 -12.35 4.42 -34.53
C TYR A 119 -11.29 3.55 -33.83
N LEU A 120 -10.75 2.53 -34.51
CA LEU A 120 -9.65 1.70 -33.99
C LEU A 120 -8.43 2.54 -33.62
N ARG A 121 -8.06 3.52 -34.46
CA ARG A 121 -6.93 4.42 -34.20
C ARG A 121 -7.23 5.46 -33.11
N GLU A 122 -8.42 6.07 -33.12
CA GLU A 122 -8.82 7.14 -32.20
C GLU A 122 -9.15 6.66 -30.77
N PHE A 123 -9.78 5.50 -30.59
CA PHE A 123 -10.00 4.92 -29.25
C PHE A 123 -8.66 4.66 -28.53
N CYS A 124 -7.58 4.39 -29.27
CA CYS A 124 -6.23 4.21 -28.73
C CYS A 124 -5.55 5.53 -28.29
N GLU A 125 -6.18 6.69 -28.47
CA GLU A 125 -5.73 7.96 -27.88
C GLU A 125 -6.34 8.21 -26.49
N LEU A 126 -7.39 7.48 -26.11
CA LEU A 126 -7.98 7.56 -24.78
C LEU A 126 -7.07 6.91 -23.73
N SER A 127 -7.24 7.35 -22.48
CA SER A 127 -6.46 6.89 -21.33
C SER A 127 -7.35 6.64 -20.12
N LEU A 128 -7.41 5.40 -19.63
CA LEU A 128 -8.16 5.05 -18.42
C LEU A 128 -7.25 5.07 -17.18
N HIS A 129 -7.14 6.24 -16.55
CA HIS A 129 -6.35 6.42 -15.33
C HIS A 129 -7.17 6.16 -14.06
N GLY A 130 -6.50 5.67 -13.01
CA GLY A 130 -7.05 5.65 -11.66
C GLY A 130 -7.01 7.04 -10.99
N GLU A 131 -7.86 7.25 -10.00
CA GLU A 131 -8.05 8.53 -9.32
C GLU A 131 -7.59 8.46 -7.85
N VAL A 132 -6.87 9.47 -7.38
CA VAL A 132 -6.47 9.59 -5.96
C VAL A 132 -7.52 10.40 -5.21
N ILE A 133 -8.46 9.71 -4.57
CA ILE A 133 -9.56 10.31 -3.80
C ILE A 133 -9.06 10.92 -2.49
N GLU A 134 -8.02 10.33 -1.89
CA GLU A 134 -7.39 10.84 -0.68
C GLU A 134 -5.89 10.49 -0.65
N ASP A 135 -5.06 11.43 -0.18
CA ASP A 135 -3.62 11.23 0.05
C ASP A 135 -3.21 11.89 1.37
N THR A 136 -3.72 11.37 2.49
CA THR A 136 -3.38 11.83 3.84
C THR A 136 -2.19 11.05 4.42
N LYS A 137 -1.70 11.44 5.60
CA LYS A 137 -0.64 10.68 6.29
C LYS A 137 -1.20 9.41 6.93
N GLU A 138 -2.51 9.40 7.12
CA GLU A 138 -3.30 8.41 7.86
C GLU A 138 -3.84 7.30 6.93
N ARG A 139 -4.13 7.63 5.66
CA ARG A 139 -4.44 6.69 4.57
C ARG A 139 -4.25 7.33 3.19
N LYS A 140 -3.98 6.49 2.20
CA LYS A 140 -4.19 6.80 0.77
C LYS A 140 -5.41 6.04 0.28
N VAL A 141 -6.27 6.68 -0.50
CA VAL A 141 -7.44 6.07 -1.15
C VAL A 141 -7.32 6.28 -2.65
N VAL A 142 -7.16 5.19 -3.40
CA VAL A 142 -7.01 5.23 -4.86
C VAL A 142 -8.10 4.37 -5.51
N THR A 143 -8.89 4.99 -6.38
CA THR A 143 -9.81 4.27 -7.26
C THR A 143 -9.04 3.76 -8.47
N ARG A 144 -9.08 2.45 -8.73
CA ARG A 144 -8.61 1.85 -9.99
C ARG A 144 -9.75 1.19 -10.74
N TYR A 145 -9.54 0.95 -12.03
CA TYR A 145 -10.43 0.21 -12.90
C TYR A 145 -9.79 -1.13 -13.27
N THR A 146 -10.54 -2.23 -13.18
CA THR A 146 -10.09 -3.58 -13.56
C THR A 146 -11.08 -4.19 -14.56
N PRO A 147 -10.64 -4.96 -15.58
CA PRO A 147 -11.56 -5.59 -16.53
C PRO A 147 -12.60 -6.48 -15.85
N LEU A 148 -13.74 -6.67 -16.51
CA LEU A 148 -14.84 -7.52 -16.04
C LEU A 148 -14.56 -9.00 -16.31
N GLY A 149 -14.06 -9.35 -17.50
CA GLY A 149 -13.77 -10.72 -17.92
C GLY A 149 -14.17 -10.97 -19.36
N VAL A 150 -15.25 -11.73 -19.57
CA VAL A 150 -15.82 -12.01 -20.90
C VAL A 150 -16.91 -10.99 -21.22
N ALA A 151 -16.73 -10.27 -22.32
CA ALA A 151 -17.74 -9.41 -22.92
C ALA A 151 -18.41 -10.10 -24.14
N VAL A 152 -19.72 -9.92 -24.28
CA VAL A 152 -20.46 -10.25 -25.51
C VAL A 152 -20.93 -8.96 -26.15
N GLY A 153 -20.61 -8.77 -27.44
CA GLY A 153 -21.18 -7.73 -28.28
C GLY A 153 -22.28 -8.31 -29.16
N ILE A 154 -23.49 -7.77 -29.05
CA ILE A 154 -24.63 -8.11 -29.91
C ILE A 154 -24.94 -6.89 -30.76
N VAL A 155 -24.89 -7.04 -32.09
CA VAL A 155 -25.01 -5.91 -33.04
C VAL A 155 -26.17 -6.11 -34.02
N PRO A 156 -26.80 -5.01 -34.46
CA PRO A 156 -27.86 -5.04 -35.46
C PRO A 156 -27.29 -5.17 -36.87
N TRP A 157 -28.19 -5.21 -37.86
CA TRP A 157 -27.87 -5.34 -39.27
C TRP A 157 -27.53 -4.03 -39.99
N ASN A 158 -27.83 -2.87 -39.41
CA ASN A 158 -27.73 -1.60 -40.13
C ASN A 158 -26.30 -1.04 -40.21
N TYR A 159 -25.43 -1.26 -39.22
CA TYR A 159 -24.00 -0.90 -39.25
C TYR A 159 -23.19 -1.99 -38.50
N PRO A 160 -23.15 -3.23 -39.04
CA PRO A 160 -22.76 -4.41 -38.27
C PRO A 160 -21.31 -4.36 -37.78
N VAL A 161 -20.38 -3.85 -38.58
CA VAL A 161 -18.96 -3.82 -38.22
C VAL A 161 -18.59 -2.57 -37.43
N GLN A 162 -19.17 -1.41 -37.77
CA GLN A 162 -18.94 -0.17 -37.02
C GLN A 162 -19.52 -0.24 -35.60
N LEU A 163 -20.74 -0.75 -35.42
CA LEU A 163 -21.35 -0.91 -34.10
C LEU A 163 -20.69 -2.02 -33.27
N SER A 164 -20.00 -2.97 -33.90
CA SER A 164 -19.13 -3.91 -33.19
C SER A 164 -17.83 -3.24 -32.74
N CYS A 165 -17.17 -2.44 -33.58
CA CYS A 165 -15.96 -1.70 -33.19
C CYS A 165 -16.21 -0.84 -31.94
N VAL A 166 -17.34 -0.15 -31.86
CA VAL A 166 -17.75 0.66 -30.69
C VAL A 166 -17.82 -0.12 -29.37
N LYS A 167 -17.97 -1.45 -29.41
CA LYS A 167 -18.08 -2.35 -28.25
C LYS A 167 -16.81 -3.17 -28.02
N MET A 168 -16.27 -3.74 -29.10
CA MET A 168 -15.07 -4.55 -29.15
C MET A 168 -13.84 -3.78 -28.66
N ILE A 169 -13.67 -2.54 -29.13
CA ILE A 169 -12.47 -1.75 -28.83
C ILE A 169 -12.37 -1.44 -27.34
N PRO A 170 -13.38 -0.82 -26.67
CA PRO A 170 -13.28 -0.56 -25.24
C PRO A 170 -13.20 -1.86 -24.41
N ALA A 171 -13.83 -2.95 -24.83
CA ALA A 171 -13.67 -4.26 -24.19
C ALA A 171 -12.20 -4.76 -24.23
N ILE A 172 -11.62 -4.88 -25.43
CA ILE A 172 -10.26 -5.40 -25.62
C ILE A 172 -9.22 -4.46 -25.01
N LEU A 173 -9.37 -3.14 -25.17
CA LEU A 173 -8.42 -2.13 -24.68
C LEU A 173 -8.32 -2.11 -23.15
N THR A 174 -9.45 -2.31 -22.44
CA THR A 174 -9.49 -2.41 -20.97
C THR A 174 -9.03 -3.77 -20.43
N GLY A 175 -8.82 -4.77 -21.28
CA GLY A 175 -8.29 -6.10 -20.91
C GLY A 175 -9.32 -7.22 -20.83
N ASN A 176 -10.54 -7.01 -21.33
CA ASN A 176 -11.55 -8.07 -21.50
C ASN A 176 -11.29 -8.88 -22.78
N SER A 177 -11.90 -10.06 -22.88
CA SER A 177 -12.12 -10.75 -24.16
C SER A 177 -13.50 -10.41 -24.73
N TYR A 178 -13.68 -10.52 -26.04
CA TYR A 178 -14.90 -10.13 -26.74
C TYR A 178 -15.41 -11.23 -27.68
N ILE A 179 -16.68 -11.60 -27.50
CA ILE A 179 -17.43 -12.50 -28.40
C ILE A 179 -18.47 -11.68 -29.16
N TRP A 180 -18.37 -11.67 -30.48
CA TRP A 180 -19.29 -10.97 -31.39
C TRP A 180 -20.44 -11.92 -31.80
N LYS A 181 -21.67 -11.66 -31.33
CA LYS A 181 -22.89 -12.29 -31.87
C LYS A 181 -23.31 -11.52 -33.11
N THR A 182 -23.24 -12.15 -34.28
CA THR A 182 -23.57 -11.47 -35.55
C THR A 182 -25.08 -11.41 -35.80
N SER A 183 -25.53 -10.42 -36.57
CA SER A 183 -26.94 -10.31 -36.95
C SER A 183 -27.35 -11.48 -37.86
N PRO A 184 -28.58 -12.02 -37.76
CA PRO A 184 -29.07 -12.99 -38.73
C PRO A 184 -29.00 -12.45 -40.17
N TYR A 185 -29.30 -11.17 -40.41
CA TYR A 185 -29.30 -10.61 -41.76
C TYR A 185 -27.89 -10.28 -42.28
N THR A 186 -26.93 -9.95 -41.40
CA THR A 186 -25.59 -9.46 -41.79
C THR A 186 -24.41 -10.12 -41.03
N PRO A 187 -24.18 -11.43 -41.24
CA PRO A 187 -23.09 -12.16 -40.62
C PRO A 187 -21.73 -11.99 -41.32
N TYR A 188 -21.70 -11.65 -42.61
CA TYR A 188 -20.58 -11.95 -43.50
C TYR A 188 -19.34 -11.10 -43.22
N CYS A 189 -19.48 -9.78 -43.20
CA CYS A 189 -18.35 -8.89 -42.92
C CYS A 189 -17.91 -9.04 -41.46
N SER A 190 -18.87 -9.24 -40.55
CA SER A 190 -18.63 -9.51 -39.12
C SER A 190 -17.72 -10.72 -38.86
N LEU A 191 -17.99 -11.86 -39.51
CA LEU A 191 -17.16 -13.07 -39.37
C LEU A 191 -15.76 -12.84 -39.96
N LYS A 192 -15.63 -12.19 -41.12
CA LYS A 192 -14.32 -11.94 -41.76
C LYS A 192 -13.48 -10.90 -41.03
N PHE A 193 -14.09 -9.91 -40.36
CA PHE A 193 -13.41 -9.03 -39.41
C PHE A 193 -12.77 -9.85 -38.28
N ALA A 194 -13.52 -10.76 -37.66
CA ALA A 194 -12.99 -11.60 -36.57
C ALA A 194 -11.93 -12.61 -37.04
N GLU A 195 -12.06 -13.14 -38.26
CA GLU A 195 -11.08 -14.01 -38.92
C GLU A 195 -9.74 -13.30 -39.13
N LEU A 196 -9.78 -12.10 -39.74
CA LEU A 196 -8.61 -11.21 -39.88
C LEU A 196 -7.97 -10.93 -38.51
N GLY A 197 -8.79 -10.75 -37.47
CA GLY A 197 -8.36 -10.50 -36.11
C GLY A 197 -7.44 -11.57 -35.50
N GLN A 198 -7.52 -12.83 -35.96
CA GLN A 198 -6.66 -13.92 -35.47
C GLN A 198 -5.20 -13.81 -35.94
N ARG A 199 -4.90 -12.85 -36.84
CA ARG A 199 -3.53 -12.49 -37.22
C ARG A 199 -2.84 -11.55 -36.22
N VAL A 200 -3.61 -10.96 -35.31
CA VAL A 200 -3.16 -9.84 -34.44
C VAL A 200 -3.48 -10.07 -32.96
N PHE A 201 -4.69 -10.55 -32.65
CA PHE A 201 -5.10 -10.86 -31.28
C PHE A 201 -4.78 -12.31 -30.92
N PRO A 202 -4.44 -12.61 -29.66
CA PRO A 202 -4.30 -14.00 -29.20
C PRO A 202 -5.62 -14.78 -29.26
N PRO A 203 -5.57 -16.12 -29.38
CA PRO A 203 -6.75 -16.99 -29.32
C PRO A 203 -7.68 -16.68 -28.15
N GLY A 204 -8.97 -16.58 -28.45
CA GLY A 204 -10.03 -16.29 -27.47
C GLY A 204 -10.21 -14.80 -27.10
N VAL A 205 -9.29 -13.90 -27.45
CA VAL A 205 -9.42 -12.45 -27.15
C VAL A 205 -10.48 -11.78 -28.03
N LEU A 206 -10.51 -12.12 -29.33
CA LEU A 206 -11.56 -11.73 -30.27
C LEU A 206 -12.14 -13.01 -30.91
N GLN A 207 -13.45 -13.19 -30.80
CA GLN A 207 -14.20 -14.33 -31.34
C GLN A 207 -15.51 -13.85 -31.97
N ALA A 208 -16.09 -14.65 -32.88
CA ALA A 208 -17.37 -14.34 -33.50
C ALA A 208 -18.22 -15.59 -33.73
N LEU A 209 -19.52 -15.48 -33.45
CA LEU A 209 -20.52 -16.53 -33.58
C LEU A 209 -21.69 -16.03 -34.44
N SER A 210 -21.95 -16.75 -35.52
CA SER A 210 -23.15 -16.60 -36.35
C SER A 210 -24.24 -17.55 -35.89
N GLY A 211 -25.47 -17.03 -35.86
CA GLY A 211 -26.66 -17.80 -35.58
C GLY A 211 -27.91 -17.02 -35.93
N ASP A 212 -29.04 -17.62 -35.63
CA ASP A 212 -30.36 -17.01 -35.63
C ASP A 212 -30.56 -16.12 -34.38
N ASP A 213 -31.81 -15.88 -33.97
CA ASP A 213 -32.12 -15.15 -32.74
C ASP A 213 -32.00 -16.00 -31.47
N ASN A 214 -32.05 -17.34 -31.57
CA ASN A 214 -31.87 -18.25 -30.42
C ASN A 214 -30.45 -18.15 -29.84
N LEU A 215 -29.44 -17.87 -30.68
CA LEU A 215 -28.07 -17.63 -30.22
C LEU A 215 -27.94 -16.41 -29.27
N GLY A 216 -28.88 -15.46 -29.30
CA GLY A 216 -28.90 -14.32 -28.38
C GLY A 216 -29.03 -14.76 -26.91
N PRO A 217 -30.18 -15.34 -26.51
CA PRO A 217 -30.40 -15.90 -25.17
C PRO A 217 -29.29 -16.83 -24.68
N LEU A 218 -28.75 -17.71 -25.53
CA LEU A 218 -27.67 -18.63 -25.13
C LEU A 218 -26.40 -17.89 -24.65
N LEU A 219 -26.12 -16.70 -25.18
CA LEU A 219 -25.01 -15.85 -24.74
C LEU A 219 -25.38 -14.90 -23.60
N THR A 220 -26.61 -14.35 -23.60
CA THR A 220 -27.05 -13.38 -22.57
C THR A 220 -27.40 -14.02 -21.24
N GLU A 221 -27.77 -15.31 -21.20
CA GLU A 221 -27.96 -16.04 -19.95
C GLU A 221 -26.64 -16.61 -19.39
N HIS A 222 -25.68 -16.99 -20.25
CA HIS A 222 -24.50 -17.77 -19.87
C HIS A 222 -23.75 -17.22 -18.64
N PRO A 223 -23.50 -18.02 -17.58
CA PRO A 223 -23.04 -17.52 -16.29
C PRO A 223 -21.62 -16.92 -16.31
N ASN A 224 -20.76 -17.39 -17.20
CA ASN A 224 -19.39 -16.87 -17.32
C ASN A 224 -19.30 -15.53 -18.11
N VAL A 225 -20.38 -15.05 -18.74
CA VAL A 225 -20.40 -13.74 -19.43
C VAL A 225 -20.63 -12.63 -18.42
N GLN A 226 -19.73 -11.66 -18.36
CA GLN A 226 -19.70 -10.61 -17.33
C GLN A 226 -20.35 -9.30 -17.78
N ILE A 227 -20.37 -9.06 -19.09
CA ILE A 227 -21.07 -7.92 -19.70
C ILE A 227 -21.64 -8.29 -21.07
N VAL A 228 -22.85 -7.82 -21.34
CA VAL A 228 -23.46 -7.79 -22.68
C VAL A 228 -23.55 -6.33 -23.11
N SER A 229 -22.99 -6.01 -24.27
CA SER A 229 -23.26 -4.74 -24.94
C SER A 229 -24.11 -5.01 -26.18
N PHE A 230 -25.36 -4.56 -26.15
CA PHE A 230 -26.35 -4.74 -27.20
C PHE A 230 -26.54 -3.44 -27.97
N THR A 231 -26.85 -3.55 -29.27
CA THR A 231 -27.46 -2.46 -30.04
C THR A 231 -28.59 -3.04 -30.90
N GLY A 232 -29.72 -2.34 -30.98
CA GLY A 232 -30.89 -2.80 -31.74
C GLY A 232 -32.20 -2.16 -31.30
N SER A 233 -33.33 -2.81 -31.56
CA SER A 233 -34.65 -2.25 -31.22
C SER A 233 -34.95 -2.30 -29.71
N ILE A 234 -35.77 -1.34 -29.25
CA ILE A 234 -36.16 -1.22 -27.83
C ILE A 234 -36.81 -2.51 -27.27
N PRO A 235 -37.74 -3.20 -27.98
CA PRO A 235 -38.34 -4.44 -27.47
C PRO A 235 -37.32 -5.58 -27.28
N THR A 236 -36.30 -5.67 -28.13
CA THR A 236 -35.23 -6.67 -28.00
C THR A 236 -34.24 -6.26 -26.90
N GLY A 237 -33.93 -4.98 -26.76
CA GLY A 237 -33.12 -4.45 -25.65
C GLY A 237 -33.70 -4.79 -24.28
N LYS A 238 -35.03 -4.65 -24.12
CA LYS A 238 -35.76 -5.05 -22.90
C LYS A 238 -35.61 -6.55 -22.59
N LYS A 239 -35.78 -7.42 -23.59
CA LYS A 239 -35.55 -8.89 -23.43
C LYS A 239 -34.10 -9.24 -23.10
N VAL A 240 -33.13 -8.53 -23.67
CA VAL A 240 -31.70 -8.72 -23.35
C VAL A 240 -31.41 -8.32 -21.89
N LEU A 241 -32.01 -7.23 -21.40
CA LEU A 241 -31.86 -6.80 -20.00
C LEU A 241 -32.49 -7.81 -19.02
N GLU A 242 -33.70 -8.28 -19.32
CA GLU A 242 -34.38 -9.35 -18.59
C GLU A 242 -33.51 -10.62 -18.51
N SER A 243 -32.97 -11.07 -19.64
CA SER A 243 -32.04 -12.21 -19.71
C SER A 243 -30.74 -11.98 -18.89
N CYS A 244 -30.16 -10.78 -18.93
CA CYS A 244 -28.96 -10.43 -18.15
C CYS A 244 -29.21 -10.41 -16.64
N SER A 245 -30.42 -10.06 -16.19
CA SER A 245 -30.79 -9.97 -14.78
C SER A 245 -30.58 -11.30 -14.03
N ARG A 246 -30.75 -12.44 -14.72
CA ARG A 246 -30.62 -13.82 -14.20
C ARG A 246 -29.26 -14.12 -13.56
N THR A 247 -28.23 -13.34 -13.88
CA THR A 247 -26.88 -13.46 -13.27
C THR A 247 -26.32 -12.12 -12.78
N LEU A 248 -27.13 -11.07 -12.75
CA LEU A 248 -26.71 -9.68 -12.50
C LEU A 248 -25.51 -9.21 -13.36
N LYS A 249 -25.34 -9.79 -14.56
CA LYS A 249 -24.27 -9.36 -15.49
C LYS A 249 -24.58 -7.97 -16.03
N ARG A 250 -23.55 -7.16 -16.32
CA ARG A 250 -23.75 -5.78 -16.76
C ARG A 250 -24.37 -5.75 -18.16
N ALA A 251 -25.31 -4.85 -18.38
CA ALA A 251 -25.84 -4.53 -19.70
C ALA A 251 -25.41 -3.11 -20.12
N ILE A 252 -25.01 -2.95 -21.38
CA ILE A 252 -24.99 -1.66 -22.08
C ILE A 252 -25.97 -1.81 -23.25
N LEU A 253 -26.95 -0.93 -23.34
CA LEU A 253 -28.00 -0.97 -24.36
C LEU A 253 -27.98 0.35 -25.14
N GLU A 254 -27.70 0.29 -26.44
CA GLU A 254 -27.91 1.43 -27.36
C GLU A 254 -29.12 1.08 -28.24
N LEU A 255 -30.22 1.81 -28.10
CA LEU A 255 -31.51 1.39 -28.67
C LEU A 255 -32.03 2.37 -29.73
N GLY A 256 -33.29 2.20 -30.15
CA GLY A 256 -33.94 3.05 -31.15
C GLY A 256 -34.08 4.51 -30.72
N GLY A 257 -34.08 5.43 -31.68
CA GLY A 257 -34.16 6.87 -31.47
C GLY A 257 -35.13 7.55 -32.43
N ASN A 258 -36.10 8.31 -31.92
CA ASN A 258 -37.01 9.14 -32.70
C ASN A 258 -36.58 10.62 -32.63
N ASP A 259 -35.35 10.83 -33.10
CA ASP A 259 -34.55 12.03 -32.87
C ASP A 259 -35.12 13.25 -33.59
N ALA A 260 -35.11 14.38 -32.89
CA ALA A 260 -35.73 15.62 -33.36
C ALA A 260 -34.72 16.64 -33.88
N ALA A 261 -35.13 17.43 -34.88
CA ALA A 261 -34.46 18.65 -35.29
C ALA A 261 -35.39 19.85 -35.11
N ILE A 262 -34.99 20.81 -34.28
CA ILE A 262 -35.69 22.09 -34.09
C ILE A 262 -34.99 23.13 -34.98
N VAL A 263 -35.70 23.68 -35.95
CA VAL A 263 -35.22 24.70 -36.89
C VAL A 263 -35.86 26.04 -36.55
N CYS A 264 -35.03 27.01 -36.18
CA CYS A 264 -35.46 28.33 -35.69
C CYS A 264 -35.75 29.32 -36.83
N ALA A 265 -36.39 30.44 -36.49
CA ALA A 265 -36.87 31.45 -37.44
C ALA A 265 -35.78 32.15 -38.25
N ASP A 266 -34.50 32.04 -37.84
CA ASP A 266 -33.41 32.86 -38.35
C ASP A 266 -32.47 32.11 -39.32
N VAL A 267 -32.68 30.83 -39.59
CA VAL A 267 -31.76 30.02 -40.42
C VAL A 267 -31.72 30.47 -41.88
N ASP A 268 -30.71 30.03 -42.63
CA ASP A 268 -30.85 29.90 -44.09
C ASP A 268 -31.65 28.62 -44.40
N PRO A 269 -32.86 28.73 -44.99
CA PRO A 269 -33.69 27.57 -45.31
C PRO A 269 -32.99 26.57 -46.23
N ALA A 270 -32.20 27.05 -47.20
CA ALA A 270 -31.59 26.19 -48.21
C ALA A 270 -30.47 25.33 -47.62
N SER A 271 -29.53 25.92 -46.88
CA SER A 271 -28.44 25.17 -46.23
C SER A 271 -28.95 24.18 -45.18
N VAL A 272 -29.94 24.56 -44.36
CA VAL A 272 -30.47 23.67 -43.31
C VAL A 272 -31.30 22.54 -43.90
N ALA A 273 -32.19 22.82 -44.86
CA ALA A 273 -32.99 21.78 -45.52
C ALA A 273 -32.13 20.70 -46.19
N ALA A 274 -31.07 21.10 -46.91
CA ALA A 274 -30.14 20.18 -47.56
C ALA A 274 -29.38 19.29 -46.56
N LYS A 275 -28.89 19.86 -45.45
CA LYS A 275 -28.19 19.11 -44.39
C LYS A 275 -29.11 18.10 -43.70
N ILE A 276 -30.34 18.51 -43.37
CA ILE A 276 -31.32 17.65 -42.71
C ILE A 276 -31.71 16.49 -43.64
N ALA A 277 -32.11 16.76 -44.88
CA ALA A 277 -32.47 15.71 -45.84
C ALA A 277 -31.34 14.73 -46.12
N ALA A 278 -30.08 15.19 -46.25
CA ALA A 278 -28.94 14.31 -46.44
C ALA A 278 -28.81 13.30 -45.29
N VAL A 279 -28.83 13.75 -44.04
CA VAL A 279 -28.66 12.88 -42.85
C VAL A 279 -29.91 12.05 -42.53
N SER A 280 -31.12 12.52 -42.85
CA SER A 280 -32.35 11.73 -42.68
C SER A 280 -32.49 10.62 -43.73
N PHE A 281 -32.00 10.81 -44.96
CA PHE A 281 -32.14 9.83 -46.04
C PHE A 281 -30.87 9.00 -46.33
N CYS A 282 -29.74 9.26 -45.66
CA CYS A 282 -28.55 8.42 -45.78
C CYS A 282 -28.78 6.99 -45.27
N HIS A 283 -28.18 6.01 -45.93
CA HIS A 283 -28.54 4.58 -45.82
C HIS A 283 -30.07 4.31 -45.81
N SER A 284 -30.85 5.15 -46.49
CA SER A 284 -32.31 5.05 -46.56
C SER A 284 -32.99 5.15 -45.18
N GLY A 285 -32.44 5.98 -44.28
CA GLY A 285 -33.01 6.27 -42.95
C GLY A 285 -32.77 5.19 -41.87
N GLN A 286 -31.95 4.18 -42.16
CA GLN A 286 -31.71 3.02 -41.29
C GLN A 286 -30.65 3.31 -40.21
N ILE A 287 -30.80 4.42 -39.47
CA ILE A 287 -29.84 4.91 -38.47
C ILE A 287 -30.60 5.34 -37.21
N CYS A 288 -30.20 4.83 -36.03
CA CYS A 288 -30.84 5.16 -34.75
C CYS A 288 -30.82 6.68 -34.48
N ILE A 289 -29.70 7.34 -34.81
CA ILE A 289 -29.50 8.80 -34.72
C ILE A 289 -29.76 9.58 -36.02
N ALA A 290 -30.58 9.07 -36.94
CA ALA A 290 -31.13 9.91 -38.01
C ALA A 290 -32.24 10.80 -37.43
N MET A 291 -32.33 12.05 -37.89
CA MET A 291 -33.47 12.92 -37.61
C MET A 291 -34.74 12.31 -38.21
N LYS A 292 -35.74 12.09 -37.35
CA LYS A 292 -37.01 11.40 -37.63
C LYS A 292 -38.24 12.26 -37.33
N ARG A 293 -38.05 13.43 -36.72
CA ARG A 293 -39.04 14.51 -36.57
C ARG A 293 -38.35 15.85 -36.83
N VAL A 294 -38.91 16.70 -37.68
CA VAL A 294 -38.35 18.04 -37.95
C VAL A 294 -39.38 19.10 -37.59
N TYR A 295 -39.12 19.87 -36.54
CA TYR A 295 -39.96 21.00 -36.12
C TYR A 295 -39.38 22.28 -36.72
N VAL A 296 -40.07 22.89 -37.68
CA VAL A 296 -39.61 24.14 -38.33
C VAL A 296 -40.49 25.31 -37.92
N HIS A 297 -39.85 26.42 -37.54
CA HIS A 297 -40.54 27.62 -37.10
C HIS A 297 -41.39 28.20 -38.25
N GLU A 298 -42.64 28.57 -37.97
CA GLU A 298 -43.65 28.91 -38.98
C GLU A 298 -43.18 29.97 -39.99
N ALA A 299 -42.45 30.99 -39.52
CA ALA A 299 -41.89 32.08 -40.33
C ALA A 299 -40.92 31.64 -41.46
N VAL A 300 -40.38 30.41 -41.39
CA VAL A 300 -39.49 29.84 -42.43
C VAL A 300 -39.95 28.47 -42.94
N TYR A 301 -41.05 27.91 -42.41
CA TYR A 301 -41.48 26.54 -42.72
C TYR A 301 -41.63 26.28 -44.22
N ASP A 302 -42.42 27.09 -44.92
CA ASP A 302 -42.77 26.84 -46.32
C ASP A 302 -41.53 26.91 -47.23
N ALA A 303 -40.55 27.75 -46.87
CA ALA A 303 -39.26 27.86 -47.56
C ALA A 303 -38.33 26.66 -47.26
N VAL A 304 -38.29 26.18 -46.02
CA VAL A 304 -37.53 24.98 -45.63
C VAL A 304 -38.13 23.73 -46.30
N LEU A 305 -39.45 23.58 -46.30
CA LEU A 305 -40.14 22.46 -46.94
C LEU A 305 -39.85 22.44 -48.45
N ALA A 306 -40.01 23.57 -49.14
CA ALA A 306 -39.73 23.68 -50.58
C ALA A 306 -38.24 23.35 -50.89
N ALA A 307 -37.30 23.92 -50.14
CA ALA A 307 -35.87 23.62 -50.31
C ALA A 307 -35.53 22.15 -50.01
N MET A 308 -36.21 21.52 -49.04
CA MET A 308 -36.01 20.12 -48.70
C MET A 308 -36.53 19.19 -49.78
N VAL A 309 -37.69 19.50 -50.37
CA VAL A 309 -38.27 18.77 -51.50
C VAL A 309 -37.35 18.87 -52.73
N GLU A 310 -36.84 20.05 -53.08
CA GLU A 310 -35.91 20.19 -54.21
C GLU A 310 -34.58 19.47 -53.98
N PHE A 311 -34.00 19.54 -52.77
CA PHE A 311 -32.80 18.79 -52.46
C PHE A 311 -33.03 17.27 -52.49
N ALA A 312 -34.10 16.78 -51.86
CA ALA A 312 -34.39 15.35 -51.79
C ALA A 312 -34.67 14.72 -53.17
N LYS A 313 -35.21 15.48 -54.14
CA LYS A 313 -35.31 15.06 -55.55
C LYS A 313 -33.97 14.73 -56.20
N THR A 314 -32.85 15.28 -55.70
CA THR A 314 -31.50 14.97 -56.23
C THR A 314 -30.92 13.66 -55.69
N LEU A 315 -31.49 13.09 -54.63
CA LEU A 315 -30.97 11.91 -53.95
C LEU A 315 -31.35 10.64 -54.70
N LYS A 316 -30.42 10.16 -55.56
CA LYS A 316 -30.59 8.93 -56.33
C LYS A 316 -30.79 7.71 -55.43
N VAL A 317 -31.87 6.98 -55.66
CA VAL A 317 -32.18 5.68 -55.06
C VAL A 317 -31.80 4.57 -56.04
N GLY A 318 -31.10 3.54 -55.58
CA GLY A 318 -30.79 2.38 -56.43
C GLY A 318 -29.55 1.61 -56.00
N SER A 319 -29.09 0.71 -56.88
CA SER A 319 -27.92 -0.15 -56.67
C SER A 319 -26.65 0.31 -57.39
N GLY A 320 -26.73 1.36 -58.21
CA GLY A 320 -25.63 1.94 -58.98
C GLY A 320 -24.56 2.62 -58.12
N ASN A 321 -23.39 2.89 -58.71
CA ASN A 321 -22.27 3.54 -58.01
C ASN A 321 -22.52 5.02 -57.68
N ASP A 322 -23.47 5.65 -58.36
CA ASP A 322 -23.92 7.03 -58.14
C ASP A 322 -25.19 7.12 -57.28
N ALA A 323 -25.67 6.01 -56.71
CA ALA A 323 -26.79 5.99 -55.79
C ALA A 323 -26.40 6.51 -54.39
N TYR A 324 -27.24 7.39 -53.85
CA TYR A 324 -27.12 7.90 -52.48
C TYR A 324 -27.80 6.99 -51.45
N ALA A 325 -28.96 6.43 -51.83
CA ALA A 325 -29.79 5.57 -50.99
C ALA A 325 -29.96 4.18 -51.63
N GLY A 326 -29.88 3.14 -50.79
CA GLY A 326 -30.03 1.73 -51.17
C GLY A 326 -31.42 1.18 -50.83
N PRO A 327 -31.61 -0.15 -50.86
CA PRO A 327 -32.82 -0.76 -50.35
C PRO A 327 -32.84 -0.76 -48.80
N ILE A 328 -34.00 -1.10 -48.26
CA ILE A 328 -34.13 -1.56 -46.87
C ILE A 328 -33.40 -2.90 -46.73
N SER A 329 -32.59 -3.07 -45.69
CA SER A 329 -31.63 -4.19 -45.61
C SER A 329 -32.22 -5.58 -45.43
N ASN A 330 -33.51 -5.71 -45.10
CA ASN A 330 -34.17 -7.00 -44.95
C ASN A 330 -35.70 -6.93 -45.16
N LYS A 331 -36.31 -8.09 -45.42
CA LYS A 331 -37.73 -8.24 -45.74
C LYS A 331 -38.67 -7.76 -44.62
N ASP A 332 -38.37 -8.14 -43.38
CA ASP A 332 -39.28 -7.94 -42.25
C ASP A 332 -39.38 -6.46 -41.90
N HIS A 333 -38.25 -5.75 -41.97
CA HIS A 333 -38.21 -4.29 -41.83
C HIS A 333 -38.75 -3.55 -43.06
N PHE A 334 -38.55 -4.07 -44.28
CA PHE A 334 -39.18 -3.51 -45.49
C PHE A 334 -40.70 -3.52 -45.39
N GLU A 335 -41.29 -4.66 -45.00
CA GLU A 335 -42.72 -4.77 -44.75
C GLU A 335 -43.18 -3.88 -43.57
N ARG A 336 -42.35 -3.68 -42.52
CA ARG A 336 -42.66 -2.70 -41.47
C ARG A 336 -42.77 -1.27 -42.01
N VAL A 337 -41.78 -0.77 -42.77
CA VAL A 337 -41.81 0.60 -43.30
C VAL A 337 -42.93 0.75 -44.34
N LYS A 338 -43.19 -0.26 -45.16
CA LYS A 338 -44.33 -0.33 -46.09
C LYS A 338 -45.70 -0.26 -45.38
N ASN A 339 -45.83 -0.89 -44.21
CA ASN A 339 -47.04 -0.75 -43.37
C ASN A 339 -47.19 0.64 -42.74
N LEU A 340 -46.10 1.39 -42.53
CA LEU A 340 -46.16 2.81 -42.14
C LEU A 340 -46.55 3.71 -43.32
N LEU A 341 -46.05 3.42 -44.53
CA LEU A 341 -46.45 4.12 -45.75
C LEU A 341 -47.94 3.92 -46.09
N ALA A 342 -48.49 2.72 -45.83
CA ALA A 342 -49.92 2.45 -45.96
C ALA A 342 -50.78 3.19 -44.92
N ASP A 343 -50.25 3.44 -43.71
CA ASP A 343 -50.90 4.22 -42.66
C ASP A 343 -51.05 5.69 -43.06
N ILE A 344 -49.98 6.26 -43.64
CA ILE A 344 -49.95 7.63 -44.18
C ILE A 344 -51.01 7.82 -45.29
N ASP A 345 -51.17 6.83 -46.17
CA ASP A 345 -52.21 6.78 -47.22
C ASP A 345 -53.63 6.73 -46.62
N ALA A 346 -53.85 5.83 -45.65
CA ALA A 346 -55.15 5.63 -44.99
C ALA A 346 -55.58 6.83 -44.13
N ALA A 347 -54.64 7.45 -43.42
CA ALA A 347 -54.84 8.68 -42.64
C ALA A 347 -54.90 9.95 -43.51
N LYS A 348 -54.61 9.84 -44.82
CA LYS A 348 -54.66 10.94 -45.80
C LYS A 348 -53.74 12.12 -45.44
N LEU A 349 -52.55 11.82 -44.92
CA LEU A 349 -51.56 12.84 -44.58
C LEU A 349 -50.94 13.43 -45.86
N THR A 350 -50.61 14.73 -45.83
CA THR A 350 -50.05 15.41 -47.00
C THR A 350 -48.65 14.90 -47.32
N VAL A 351 -48.46 14.34 -48.52
CA VAL A 351 -47.14 13.91 -49.01
C VAL A 351 -46.57 15.01 -49.91
N ALA A 352 -45.52 15.70 -49.46
CA ALA A 352 -44.85 16.76 -50.22
C ALA A 352 -43.84 16.22 -51.24
N LEU A 353 -43.28 15.04 -50.98
CA LEU A 353 -42.41 14.28 -51.89
C LEU A 353 -42.51 12.79 -51.57
N GLY A 354 -42.26 11.94 -52.56
CA GLY A 354 -42.12 10.50 -52.39
C GLY A 354 -43.36 9.72 -52.79
N SER A 355 -43.61 8.59 -52.12
CA SER A 355 -44.69 7.67 -52.46
C SER A 355 -45.09 6.80 -51.27
N THR A 356 -46.39 6.62 -51.06
CA THR A 356 -46.96 5.64 -50.10
C THR A 356 -46.82 4.19 -50.59
N LYS A 357 -46.27 3.97 -51.79
CA LYS A 357 -46.13 2.66 -52.44
C LYS A 357 -44.67 2.44 -52.90
N PRO A 358 -44.09 1.24 -52.72
CA PRO A 358 -42.74 0.94 -53.21
C PRO A 358 -42.59 1.15 -54.72
N PRO A 359 -41.40 1.57 -55.21
CA PRO A 359 -41.09 1.61 -56.64
C PRO A 359 -41.17 0.21 -57.27
N SER A 360 -41.91 0.08 -58.38
CA SER A 360 -42.15 -1.19 -59.07
C SER A 360 -41.04 -1.58 -60.05
N ASP A 361 -40.12 -0.66 -60.35
CA ASP A 361 -39.14 -0.71 -61.43
C ASP A 361 -37.73 -1.11 -60.97
N LEU A 362 -37.37 -0.87 -59.71
CA LEU A 362 -36.02 -1.14 -59.20
C LEU A 362 -35.75 -2.62 -58.90
N GLY A 363 -36.75 -3.36 -58.40
CA GLY A 363 -36.58 -4.73 -57.87
C GLY A 363 -35.80 -4.77 -56.54
N GLY A 364 -36.12 -5.71 -55.65
CA GLY A 364 -35.56 -5.71 -54.29
C GLY A 364 -36.33 -4.82 -53.30
N TYR A 365 -35.77 -4.59 -52.11
CA TYR A 365 -36.48 -3.93 -50.99
C TYR A 365 -36.36 -2.38 -51.02
N PHE A 366 -36.46 -1.75 -52.19
CA PHE A 366 -36.30 -0.29 -52.30
C PHE A 366 -37.52 0.50 -51.85
N LEU A 367 -37.27 1.67 -51.25
CA LEU A 367 -38.24 2.72 -50.92
C LEU A 367 -37.62 4.08 -51.25
N VAL A 368 -38.45 5.08 -51.56
CA VAL A 368 -37.98 6.42 -51.97
C VAL A 368 -38.07 7.44 -50.82
N PRO A 369 -37.17 8.45 -50.77
CA PRO A 369 -37.30 9.60 -49.87
C PRO A 369 -38.71 10.20 -49.91
N THR A 370 -39.39 10.13 -48.78
CA THR A 370 -40.79 10.55 -48.63
C THR A 370 -40.89 11.58 -47.52
N ILE A 371 -41.47 12.75 -47.85
CA ILE A 371 -41.60 13.90 -46.94
C ILE A 371 -43.08 14.13 -46.66
N ILE A 372 -43.45 14.18 -45.37
CA ILE A 372 -44.83 14.41 -44.91
C ILE A 372 -44.96 15.85 -44.40
N ASP A 373 -45.87 16.61 -45.01
CA ASP A 373 -46.14 18.01 -44.70
C ASP A 373 -47.15 18.13 -43.56
N ASN A 374 -46.69 18.78 -42.48
CA ASN A 374 -47.38 19.13 -41.25
C ASN A 374 -48.41 18.09 -40.74
N PRO A 375 -48.01 16.82 -40.52
CA PRO A 375 -48.88 15.82 -39.92
C PRO A 375 -49.19 16.13 -38.45
N PRO A 376 -50.30 15.62 -37.90
CA PRO A 376 -50.57 15.65 -36.46
C PRO A 376 -49.45 14.99 -35.64
N ASP A 377 -49.15 15.52 -34.45
CA ASP A 377 -48.07 15.00 -33.59
C ASP A 377 -48.35 13.55 -33.08
N ASP A 378 -49.61 13.13 -33.05
CA ASP A 378 -50.05 11.78 -32.67
C ASP A 378 -50.11 10.80 -33.84
N ALA A 379 -49.86 11.25 -35.07
CA ALA A 379 -49.76 10.38 -36.24
C ALA A 379 -48.61 9.38 -36.08
N ARG A 380 -48.81 8.12 -36.51
CA ARG A 380 -47.81 7.06 -36.32
C ARG A 380 -46.46 7.37 -36.97
N VAL A 381 -46.45 8.12 -38.07
CA VAL A 381 -45.23 8.60 -38.72
C VAL A 381 -44.44 9.61 -37.87
N VAL A 382 -45.08 10.29 -36.91
CA VAL A 382 -44.41 11.17 -35.92
C VAL A 382 -44.04 10.39 -34.67
N VAL A 383 -44.91 9.51 -34.16
CA VAL A 383 -44.70 8.81 -32.87
C VAL A 383 -43.72 7.64 -32.97
N GLU A 384 -43.81 6.81 -34.01
CA GLU A 384 -42.95 5.62 -34.18
C GLU A 384 -41.57 5.99 -34.76
N GLU A 385 -40.52 5.27 -34.34
CA GLU A 385 -39.25 5.24 -35.07
C GLU A 385 -39.49 4.57 -36.44
N GLN A 386 -39.43 5.34 -37.54
CA GLN A 386 -39.70 4.81 -38.88
C GLN A 386 -38.54 3.92 -39.35
N PHE A 387 -37.31 4.36 -39.10
CA PHE A 387 -36.05 3.67 -39.47
C PHE A 387 -35.97 3.33 -40.97
N GLY A 388 -36.57 4.20 -41.79
CA GLY A 388 -36.69 4.10 -43.25
C GLY A 388 -36.75 5.50 -43.85
N PRO A 389 -36.85 5.67 -45.18
CA PRO A 389 -36.70 6.96 -45.84
C PRO A 389 -37.99 7.80 -45.80
N VAL A 390 -38.56 8.01 -44.61
CA VAL A 390 -39.82 8.73 -44.38
C VAL A 390 -39.61 9.79 -43.29
N LEU A 391 -39.90 11.06 -43.60
CA LEU A 391 -39.57 12.21 -42.75
C LEU A 391 -40.77 13.18 -42.60
N PRO A 392 -41.35 13.32 -41.40
CA PRO A 392 -42.37 14.33 -41.11
C PRO A 392 -41.77 15.68 -40.71
N LEU A 393 -42.32 16.76 -41.27
CA LEU A 393 -41.99 18.15 -40.94
C LEU A 393 -43.19 18.84 -40.29
N MET A 394 -43.09 19.32 -39.05
CA MET A 394 -44.19 19.99 -38.32
C MET A 394 -43.88 21.47 -38.04
N LYS A 395 -44.92 22.31 -38.02
CA LYS A 395 -44.83 23.74 -37.66
C LYS A 395 -44.71 23.94 -36.14
N TRP A 396 -43.98 24.98 -35.73
CA TRP A 396 -43.98 25.54 -34.38
C TRP A 396 -43.81 27.06 -34.39
N SER A 397 -44.10 27.71 -33.27
CA SER A 397 -43.94 29.17 -33.09
C SER A 397 -43.61 29.58 -31.65
N ASP A 398 -44.08 28.85 -30.64
CA ASP A 398 -43.64 29.01 -29.25
C ASP A 398 -42.46 28.09 -28.88
N GLU A 399 -41.49 28.64 -28.14
CA GLU A 399 -40.27 27.91 -27.74
C GLU A 399 -40.54 26.85 -26.68
N ALA A 400 -41.49 27.07 -25.77
CA ALA A 400 -41.83 26.08 -24.73
C ALA A 400 -42.68 24.93 -25.32
N ASP A 401 -43.58 25.22 -26.26
CA ASP A 401 -44.33 24.23 -27.03
C ASP A 401 -43.41 23.27 -27.78
N VAL A 402 -42.46 23.78 -28.59
CA VAL A 402 -41.58 22.91 -29.39
C VAL A 402 -40.65 22.06 -28.52
N ILE A 403 -40.19 22.58 -27.38
CA ILE A 403 -39.43 21.80 -26.38
C ILE A 403 -40.32 20.70 -25.79
N SER A 404 -41.57 21.01 -25.40
CA SER A 404 -42.54 20.05 -24.87
C SER A 404 -42.83 18.92 -25.86
N ARG A 405 -43.18 19.26 -27.11
CA ARG A 405 -43.49 18.31 -28.21
C ARG A 405 -42.27 17.48 -28.62
N THR A 406 -41.09 18.08 -28.66
CA THR A 406 -39.83 17.35 -28.87
C THR A 406 -39.60 16.31 -27.79
N ASN A 407 -39.82 16.68 -26.52
CA ASN A 407 -39.67 15.82 -25.36
C ASN A 407 -40.82 14.81 -25.16
N ASN A 408 -41.97 14.98 -25.81
CA ASN A 408 -43.13 14.10 -25.73
C ASN A 408 -42.90 12.78 -26.51
N THR A 409 -42.03 11.93 -25.97
CA THR A 409 -41.71 10.59 -26.47
C THR A 409 -41.00 9.78 -25.39
N ASN A 410 -41.14 8.46 -25.45
CA ASN A 410 -40.40 7.51 -24.62
C ASN A 410 -38.95 7.31 -25.09
N MET A 411 -38.56 7.89 -26.24
CA MET A 411 -37.21 7.85 -26.79
C MET A 411 -36.40 9.09 -26.41
N GLY A 412 -35.08 8.99 -26.45
CA GLY A 412 -34.15 10.04 -26.04
C GLY A 412 -32.71 9.75 -26.47
N LEU A 413 -32.49 9.26 -27.69
CA LEU A 413 -31.14 8.97 -28.18
C LEU A 413 -30.41 10.28 -28.55
N GLY A 414 -30.97 11.06 -29.48
CA GLY A 414 -30.42 12.34 -29.88
C GLY A 414 -31.44 13.40 -30.25
N ALA A 415 -30.98 14.65 -30.32
CA ALA A 415 -31.73 15.80 -30.85
C ALA A 415 -30.78 16.91 -31.34
N SER A 416 -31.28 17.82 -32.17
CA SER A 416 -30.51 18.98 -32.63
C SER A 416 -31.32 20.27 -32.68
N VAL A 417 -30.64 21.40 -32.55
CA VAL A 417 -31.19 22.75 -32.73
C VAL A 417 -30.40 23.49 -33.81
N TRP A 418 -31.11 24.12 -34.74
CA TRP A 418 -30.56 24.85 -35.87
C TRP A 418 -31.00 26.33 -35.77
N SER A 419 -30.03 27.23 -35.60
CA SER A 419 -30.23 28.66 -35.39
C SER A 419 -28.92 29.43 -35.63
N ARG A 420 -28.95 30.69 -36.05
CA ARG A 420 -27.76 31.57 -35.99
C ARG A 420 -27.59 32.19 -34.60
N ASP A 421 -28.67 32.36 -33.85
CA ASP A 421 -28.63 32.66 -32.41
C ASP A 421 -28.20 31.40 -31.62
N LEU A 422 -26.92 31.38 -31.23
CA LEU A 422 -26.34 30.30 -30.42
C LEU A 422 -26.83 30.31 -28.96
N ASP A 423 -27.19 31.47 -28.40
CA ASP A 423 -27.72 31.55 -27.03
C ASP A 423 -29.13 30.97 -26.96
N GLN A 424 -29.96 31.20 -27.98
CA GLN A 424 -31.22 30.46 -28.18
C GLN A 424 -30.96 28.97 -28.40
N ALA A 425 -30.05 28.61 -29.31
CA ALA A 425 -29.81 27.21 -29.65
C ALA A 425 -29.35 26.39 -28.43
N GLU A 426 -28.43 26.93 -27.62
CA GLU A 426 -28.01 26.33 -26.36
C GLU A 426 -29.12 26.31 -25.31
N ARG A 427 -29.94 27.37 -25.21
CA ARG A 427 -31.07 27.42 -24.25
C ARG A 427 -32.12 26.35 -24.56
N ILE A 428 -32.45 26.15 -25.83
CA ILE A 428 -33.34 25.07 -26.27
C ILE A 428 -32.66 23.72 -26.03
N GLY A 429 -31.42 23.53 -26.51
CA GLY A 429 -30.67 22.27 -26.42
C GLY A 429 -30.51 21.74 -25.00
N LYS A 430 -30.26 22.62 -24.01
CA LYS A 430 -30.14 22.28 -22.58
C LYS A 430 -31.45 21.78 -21.94
N GLN A 431 -32.58 21.92 -22.62
CA GLN A 431 -33.90 21.46 -22.16
C GLN A 431 -34.40 20.20 -22.90
N LEU A 432 -33.63 19.67 -23.87
CA LEU A 432 -34.01 18.47 -24.63
C LEU A 432 -33.59 17.20 -23.88
N GLN A 433 -34.52 16.25 -23.76
CA GLN A 433 -34.37 15.03 -22.96
C GLN A 433 -33.73 13.88 -23.76
N ALA A 434 -32.61 14.13 -24.42
CA ALA A 434 -31.85 13.14 -25.19
C ALA A 434 -30.37 13.08 -24.76
N GLY A 435 -29.73 11.93 -24.97
CA GLY A 435 -28.34 11.71 -24.52
C GLY A 435 -27.27 12.39 -25.39
N ASN A 436 -27.60 12.70 -26.65
CA ASN A 436 -26.72 13.39 -27.61
C ASN A 436 -27.42 14.65 -28.13
N ILE A 437 -26.87 15.84 -27.86
CA ILE A 437 -27.43 17.11 -28.32
C ILE A 437 -26.45 17.80 -29.27
N TRP A 438 -26.92 18.15 -30.47
CA TRP A 438 -26.13 18.86 -31.48
C TRP A 438 -26.68 20.26 -31.76
N ILE A 439 -25.79 21.22 -32.04
CA ILE A 439 -26.14 22.58 -32.45
C ILE A 439 -25.62 22.81 -33.87
N ASN A 440 -26.49 23.17 -34.80
CA ASN A 440 -26.19 23.39 -36.23
C ASN A 440 -25.52 22.22 -36.99
N THR A 441 -25.60 21.01 -36.42
CA THR A 441 -25.17 19.72 -36.99
C THR A 441 -26.09 18.61 -36.47
N HIS A 442 -25.97 17.38 -36.95
CA HIS A 442 -26.66 16.20 -36.41
C HIS A 442 -25.90 14.91 -36.77
N ALA A 443 -26.01 13.87 -35.93
CA ALA A 443 -25.30 12.59 -36.07
C ALA A 443 -23.76 12.69 -36.14
N GLU A 444 -23.19 13.86 -35.84
CA GLU A 444 -21.76 14.09 -35.77
C GLU A 444 -21.22 13.52 -34.45
N ILE A 445 -20.76 12.28 -34.52
CA ILE A 445 -20.24 11.50 -33.38
C ILE A 445 -18.77 11.16 -33.57
N GLY A 446 -18.05 11.01 -32.45
CA GLY A 446 -16.65 10.60 -32.43
C GLY A 446 -16.34 9.76 -31.18
N PRO A 447 -15.44 8.78 -31.27
CA PRO A 447 -15.22 7.75 -30.25
C PRO A 447 -14.61 8.30 -28.93
N LYS A 448 -14.22 9.57 -28.92
CA LYS A 448 -13.61 10.27 -27.78
C LYS A 448 -14.65 10.91 -26.85
N ALA A 449 -15.85 11.22 -27.36
CA ALA A 449 -16.99 11.67 -26.56
C ALA A 449 -17.76 10.45 -26.00
N PRO A 450 -18.44 10.56 -24.85
CA PRO A 450 -19.42 9.56 -24.43
C PRO A 450 -20.65 9.62 -25.35
N PHE A 451 -21.26 8.45 -25.58
CA PHE A 451 -22.50 8.26 -26.31
C PHE A 451 -23.46 7.48 -25.42
N ALA A 452 -24.69 7.96 -25.25
CA ALA A 452 -25.69 7.32 -24.41
C ALA A 452 -27.12 7.59 -24.92
N GLY A 453 -28.07 6.74 -24.54
CA GLY A 453 -29.50 6.98 -24.71
C GLY A 453 -30.18 7.33 -23.39
N HIS A 454 -31.07 8.33 -23.41
CA HIS A 454 -32.02 8.61 -22.32
C HIS A 454 -33.34 7.87 -22.53
N LYS A 455 -34.14 7.78 -21.46
CA LYS A 455 -35.46 7.10 -21.45
C LYS A 455 -35.34 5.65 -21.95
N GLU A 456 -36.15 5.21 -22.92
CA GLU A 456 -36.06 3.87 -23.49
C GLU A 456 -35.01 3.72 -24.60
N SER A 457 -34.32 4.79 -24.99
CA SER A 457 -33.27 4.72 -26.04
C SER A 457 -31.94 4.16 -25.56
N GLY A 458 -31.74 3.90 -24.26
CA GLY A 458 -30.54 3.21 -23.81
C GLY A 458 -30.42 2.93 -22.32
N LEU A 459 -29.34 2.26 -21.96
CA LEU A 459 -28.93 2.01 -20.57
C LEU A 459 -27.41 1.83 -20.54
N GLY A 460 -26.72 2.62 -19.71
CA GLY A 460 -25.26 2.67 -19.68
C GLY A 460 -24.71 3.74 -20.63
N VAL A 461 -23.42 3.60 -20.99
CA VAL A 461 -22.69 4.54 -21.85
C VAL A 461 -21.72 3.77 -22.75
N ALA A 462 -21.68 4.11 -24.02
CA ALA A 462 -20.66 3.70 -24.99
C ALA A 462 -19.72 4.88 -25.32
N MET A 463 -18.60 4.59 -25.98
CA MET A 463 -17.57 5.58 -26.39
C MET A 463 -16.95 6.41 -25.23
N GLY A 464 -15.88 7.14 -25.53
CA GLY A 464 -15.18 7.99 -24.57
C GLY A 464 -14.57 7.23 -23.38
N VAL A 465 -14.17 7.99 -22.35
CA VAL A 465 -13.60 7.40 -21.12
C VAL A 465 -14.66 6.65 -20.31
N ASP A 466 -15.93 7.08 -20.36
CA ASP A 466 -17.01 6.43 -19.63
C ASP A 466 -17.47 5.12 -20.26
N GLY A 467 -17.43 5.00 -21.60
CA GLY A 467 -17.52 3.71 -22.27
C GLY A 467 -16.38 2.76 -21.90
N LEU A 468 -15.14 3.25 -21.72
CA LEU A 468 -14.05 2.42 -21.18
C LEU A 468 -14.34 1.98 -19.74
N ARG A 469 -14.79 2.89 -18.86
CA ARG A 469 -15.22 2.56 -17.49
C ARG A 469 -16.35 1.53 -17.47
N ALA A 470 -17.27 1.57 -18.44
CA ALA A 470 -18.37 0.63 -18.57
C ALA A 470 -17.94 -0.82 -18.83
N PHE A 471 -16.71 -1.07 -19.32
CA PHE A 471 -16.09 -2.40 -19.43
C PHE A 471 -15.17 -2.77 -18.24
N CYS A 472 -15.24 -2.03 -17.12
CA CYS A 472 -14.47 -2.29 -15.91
C CYS A 472 -15.31 -2.36 -14.62
N ASN A 473 -14.80 -3.09 -13.63
CA ASN A 473 -15.16 -2.91 -12.23
C ASN A 473 -14.35 -1.76 -11.63
N VAL A 474 -15.00 -0.98 -10.76
CA VAL A 474 -14.38 0.09 -9.97
C VAL A 474 -13.89 -0.51 -8.65
N GLN A 475 -12.63 -0.25 -8.28
CA GLN A 475 -12.05 -0.77 -7.06
C GLN A 475 -11.28 0.31 -6.30
N SER A 476 -11.82 0.75 -5.16
CA SER A 476 -11.12 1.65 -4.23
C SER A 476 -10.17 0.87 -3.33
N ILE A 477 -8.88 1.16 -3.44
CA ILE A 477 -7.83 0.60 -2.58
C ILE A 477 -7.58 1.58 -1.43
N TYR A 478 -7.86 1.13 -0.20
CA TYR A 478 -7.61 1.87 1.04
C TYR A 478 -6.26 1.45 1.65
N THR A 479 -5.18 2.13 1.28
CA THR A 479 -3.85 1.86 1.84
C THR A 479 -3.63 2.63 3.14
N ARG A 480 -3.54 1.93 4.27
CA ARG A 480 -2.94 2.46 5.50
C ARG A 480 -1.49 1.97 5.62
N PRO A 481 -0.55 2.79 6.14
CA PRO A 481 0.78 2.29 6.53
C PRO A 481 0.65 1.17 7.58
N ALA A 482 1.26 0.02 7.32
CA ALA A 482 1.05 -1.21 8.10
C ALA A 482 1.52 -1.15 9.57
N ASP A 483 2.33 -0.15 9.91
CA ASP A 483 2.87 0.12 11.25
C ASP A 483 2.32 1.43 11.87
N GLY A 484 1.38 2.09 11.18
CA GLY A 484 0.90 3.43 11.55
C GLY A 484 1.98 4.52 11.49
N SER A 485 3.08 4.32 10.75
CA SER A 485 4.07 5.38 10.53
C SER A 485 3.48 6.47 9.60
N LYS A 486 3.52 7.75 9.96
CA LYS A 486 4.17 8.38 11.12
C LYS A 486 3.25 8.42 12.33
N SER A 487 3.54 7.61 13.34
CA SER A 487 2.93 7.80 14.65
C SER A 487 3.34 9.17 15.19
N VAL A 488 2.38 9.92 15.72
CA VAL A 488 2.69 11.10 16.55
C VAL A 488 3.35 10.55 17.81
N ARG A 489 4.69 10.50 17.81
CA ARG A 489 5.50 9.98 18.91
C ARG A 489 5.20 10.82 20.15
N THR A 490 4.34 10.28 21.02
CA THR A 490 3.92 10.95 22.25
C THR A 490 5.12 11.16 23.19
N VAL A 491 4.99 12.04 24.17
CA VAL A 491 6.00 12.21 25.24
C VAL A 491 6.30 10.85 25.90
N TRP A 492 5.29 10.01 26.10
CA TRP A 492 5.43 8.64 26.58
C TRP A 492 6.22 7.71 25.64
N PHE A 493 6.09 7.85 24.31
CA PHE A 493 6.96 7.13 23.37
C PHE A 493 8.43 7.51 23.58
N HIS A 494 8.72 8.81 23.71
CA HIS A 494 10.08 9.30 23.91
C HIS A 494 10.66 8.89 25.27
N LEU A 495 9.92 9.07 26.37
CA LEU A 495 10.31 8.63 27.72
C LEU A 495 10.57 7.11 27.78
N LYS A 496 9.64 6.30 27.27
CA LYS A 496 9.80 4.83 27.22
C LYS A 496 10.98 4.41 26.34
N THR A 497 11.28 5.16 25.28
CA THR A 497 12.43 4.89 24.41
C THR A 497 13.75 5.21 25.10
N MET A 498 13.87 6.31 25.85
CA MET A 498 15.06 6.62 26.65
C MET A 498 15.27 5.58 27.77
N PHE A 499 14.20 5.23 28.50
CA PHE A 499 14.26 4.16 29.52
C PHE A 499 14.67 2.79 28.96
N LEU A 500 14.31 2.46 27.71
CA LEU A 500 14.66 1.18 27.09
C LEU A 500 16.13 1.07 26.67
N PHE A 501 16.89 2.17 26.59
CA PHE A 501 18.36 2.10 26.52
C PHE A 501 18.89 1.57 27.87
N THR A 502 18.65 2.31 28.95
CA THR A 502 19.23 2.13 30.29
C THR A 502 18.53 1.08 31.17
N LYS A 503 17.69 0.20 30.60
CA LYS A 503 16.79 -0.69 31.36
C LYS A 503 17.57 -1.73 32.19
N SER A 504 18.63 -2.29 31.61
CA SER A 504 19.56 -3.20 32.28
C SER A 504 20.28 -2.52 33.44
N ASP A 505 20.68 -1.28 33.19
CA ASP A 505 21.80 -0.62 33.87
C ASP A 505 21.37 0.15 35.13
N PHE A 506 20.04 0.21 35.35
CA PHE A 506 19.45 0.56 36.64
C PHE A 506 19.96 -0.34 37.77
N LYS A 507 20.13 -1.65 37.53
CA LYS A 507 20.57 -2.62 38.55
C LYS A 507 22.09 -2.71 38.72
N THR A 508 22.85 -2.49 37.66
CA THR A 508 24.32 -2.64 37.65
C THR A 508 25.06 -1.34 37.93
N VAL A 509 24.47 -0.19 37.61
CA VAL A 509 25.11 1.13 37.78
C VAL A 509 24.28 2.07 38.66
N ILE A 510 23.02 2.37 38.33
CA ILE A 510 22.26 3.41 39.05
C ILE A 510 22.10 3.05 40.54
N LEU A 511 21.60 1.85 40.85
CA LEU A 511 21.38 1.43 42.23
C LEU A 511 22.70 1.29 43.03
N PRO A 512 23.75 0.59 42.57
CA PRO A 512 25.01 0.48 43.31
C PRO A 512 25.71 1.83 43.52
N GLN A 513 25.82 2.67 42.48
CA GLN A 513 26.50 3.97 42.61
C GLN A 513 25.73 4.93 43.51
N SER A 514 24.40 4.89 43.49
CA SER A 514 23.57 5.65 44.45
C SER A 514 23.80 5.19 45.89
N ILE A 515 23.84 3.87 46.13
CA ILE A 515 24.14 3.31 47.46
C ILE A 515 25.53 3.74 47.93
N PHE A 516 26.57 3.58 47.09
CA PHE A 516 27.94 3.97 47.47
C PHE A 516 28.09 5.48 47.70
N SER A 517 27.39 6.32 46.94
CA SER A 517 27.43 7.78 47.08
C SER A 517 26.74 8.24 48.38
N LEU A 518 25.55 7.69 48.65
CA LEU A 518 24.81 7.99 49.87
C LEU A 518 25.53 7.43 51.11
N ALA A 519 26.07 6.21 51.05
CA ALA A 519 26.83 5.63 52.15
C ALA A 519 28.05 6.48 52.52
N LEU A 520 28.83 6.93 51.51
CA LEU A 520 29.96 7.84 51.72
C LEU A 520 29.51 9.15 52.41
N VAL A 521 28.52 9.86 51.85
CA VAL A 521 28.14 11.18 52.37
C VAL A 521 27.43 11.10 53.74
N LEU A 522 26.77 9.98 54.06
CA LEU A 522 26.09 9.79 55.35
C LEU A 522 27.00 9.30 56.47
N SER A 523 28.06 8.53 56.19
CA SER A 523 28.92 7.92 57.22
C SER A 523 29.77 8.94 57.98
N ASP A 524 30.41 9.88 57.28
CA ASP A 524 31.28 10.90 57.86
C ASP A 524 31.04 12.29 57.23
N ALA A 525 29.76 12.68 57.20
CA ALA A 525 29.26 13.95 56.65
C ALA A 525 30.10 15.18 57.07
N GLY A 526 30.61 15.19 58.32
CA GLY A 526 31.36 16.31 58.88
C GLY A 526 32.76 16.51 58.31
N LYS A 527 33.38 15.48 57.71
CA LYS A 527 34.66 15.62 56.98
C LYS A 527 34.47 15.82 55.47
N ILE A 528 33.38 15.28 54.91
CA ILE A 528 33.18 15.19 53.46
C ILE A 528 32.59 16.47 52.88
N MET A 529 31.57 17.01 53.55
CA MET A 529 30.84 18.20 53.11
C MET A 529 31.66 19.47 53.39
N ALA A 530 31.49 20.52 52.58
CA ALA A 530 32.03 21.83 52.92
C ALA A 530 31.39 22.37 54.23
N PRO A 531 32.11 23.12 55.09
CA PRO A 531 31.59 23.59 56.39
C PRO A 531 30.32 24.45 56.31
N THR A 532 30.01 25.02 55.15
CA THR A 532 28.81 25.82 54.88
C THR A 532 27.60 25.01 54.43
N GLN A 533 27.74 23.69 54.21
CA GLN A 533 26.72 22.85 53.59
C GLN A 533 25.96 22.02 54.63
N SER A 534 24.64 21.96 54.50
CA SER A 534 23.74 21.22 55.39
C SER A 534 23.32 19.87 54.81
N ARG A 535 22.98 18.91 55.70
CA ARG A 535 22.42 17.61 55.27
C ARG A 535 21.09 17.74 54.52
N ALA A 536 20.35 18.84 54.73
CA ALA A 536 19.12 19.13 54.01
C ALA A 536 19.39 19.49 52.54
N GLU A 537 20.43 20.28 52.25
CA GLU A 537 20.82 20.61 50.87
C GLU A 537 21.33 19.40 50.10
N VAL A 538 22.03 18.47 50.78
CA VAL A 538 22.42 17.17 50.20
C VAL A 538 21.18 16.33 49.90
N ALA A 539 20.21 16.24 50.82
CA ALA A 539 18.97 15.50 50.60
C ALA A 539 18.17 16.05 49.40
N LEU A 540 18.08 17.37 49.26
CA LEU A 540 17.48 18.05 48.11
C LEU A 540 18.22 17.80 46.79
N ARG A 541 19.49 17.33 46.83
CA ARG A 541 20.30 17.01 45.63
C ARG A 541 20.26 15.54 45.22
N ILE A 542 19.63 14.66 45.99
CA ILE A 542 19.45 13.25 45.63
C ILE A 542 18.75 13.07 44.27
N PRO A 543 17.69 13.83 43.90
CA PRO A 543 17.10 13.75 42.55
C PRO A 543 18.07 14.13 41.42
N TYR A 544 18.93 15.13 41.63
CA TYR A 544 19.94 15.53 40.62
C TYR A 544 21.03 14.46 40.47
N MET A 545 21.43 13.77 41.55
CA MET A 545 22.33 12.61 41.46
C MET A 545 21.73 11.48 40.60
N PHE A 546 20.46 11.12 40.83
CA PHE A 546 19.78 10.11 40.01
C PHE A 546 19.66 10.56 38.54
N MET A 547 19.33 11.82 38.29
CA MET A 547 19.26 12.39 36.94
C MET A 547 20.64 12.39 36.25
N TRP A 548 21.71 12.72 36.97
CA TRP A 548 23.09 12.70 36.47
C TRP A 548 23.52 11.28 36.09
N LEU A 549 23.30 10.29 36.97
CA LEU A 549 23.59 8.88 36.70
C LEU A 549 22.84 8.38 35.46
N TRP A 550 21.53 8.64 35.38
CA TRP A 550 20.69 8.19 34.27
C TRP A 550 21.06 8.84 32.93
N LEU A 551 21.38 10.15 32.93
CA LEU A 551 21.72 10.89 31.73
C LEU A 551 23.06 10.44 31.12
N HIS A 552 24.06 10.12 31.94
CA HIS A 552 25.35 9.64 31.43
C HIS A 552 25.28 8.17 30.96
N LEU A 553 24.46 7.32 31.61
CA LEU A 553 24.11 6.00 31.07
C LEU A 553 23.38 6.09 29.72
N LEU A 554 22.45 7.05 29.57
CA LEU A 554 21.78 7.27 28.29
C LEU A 554 22.77 7.71 27.19
N VAL A 555 23.84 8.45 27.53
CA VAL A 555 24.93 8.75 26.59
C VAL A 555 25.71 7.48 26.23
N GLU A 556 26.10 6.66 27.23
CA GLU A 556 26.84 5.41 27.04
C GLU A 556 26.08 4.40 26.16
N ASP A 557 24.82 4.11 26.49
CA ASP A 557 24.02 3.10 25.80
C ASP A 557 23.68 3.48 24.36
N VAL A 558 23.40 4.76 24.11
CA VAL A 558 23.17 5.25 22.74
C VAL A 558 24.49 5.32 21.96
N ALA A 559 25.63 5.54 22.63
CA ALA A 559 26.96 5.50 22.00
C ALA A 559 27.42 4.07 21.64
N ASN A 560 27.05 3.05 22.43
CA ASN A 560 27.31 1.65 22.07
C ASN A 560 26.36 1.19 20.95
N GLN A 561 25.05 1.43 21.07
CA GLN A 561 24.04 0.97 20.10
C GLN A 561 24.16 1.53 18.68
N ARG A 562 24.99 2.55 18.41
CA ARG A 562 25.22 3.02 17.03
C ARG A 562 26.11 2.08 16.21
N LEU A 563 26.87 1.20 16.85
CA LEU A 563 27.81 0.28 16.19
C LEU A 563 27.06 -0.93 15.60
N PRO A 564 27.25 -1.31 14.33
CA PRO A 564 26.55 -2.45 13.71
C PRO A 564 26.69 -3.76 14.51
N GLU A 565 27.85 -3.99 15.08
CA GLU A 565 28.22 -5.18 15.84
C GLU A 565 27.54 -5.21 17.21
N ALA A 566 27.36 -4.03 17.84
CA ALA A 566 26.57 -3.86 19.05
C ALA A 566 25.08 -4.08 18.80
N ILE A 567 24.56 -3.69 17.63
CA ILE A 567 23.16 -3.96 17.23
C ILE A 567 22.93 -5.47 17.00
N LEU A 568 23.97 -6.23 16.63
CA LEU A 568 23.89 -7.70 16.56
C LEU A 568 23.95 -8.35 17.94
N GLU A 569 24.85 -7.92 18.82
CA GLU A 569 24.90 -8.32 20.23
C GLU A 569 23.57 -8.06 20.97
N ASP A 570 23.04 -6.85 20.86
CA ASP A 570 21.82 -6.43 21.56
C ASP A 570 20.55 -7.14 21.03
N LYS A 571 20.59 -7.83 19.89
CA LYS A 571 19.49 -8.72 19.46
C LYS A 571 19.44 -10.00 20.28
N GLU A 572 20.59 -10.58 20.62
CA GLU A 572 20.66 -11.80 21.42
C GLU A 572 20.48 -11.49 22.90
N ASN A 573 21.29 -10.56 23.43
CA ASN A 573 21.37 -10.31 24.87
C ASN A 573 20.24 -9.40 25.39
N LYS A 574 19.88 -8.36 24.63
CA LYS A 574 19.03 -7.25 25.09
C LYS A 574 17.92 -6.86 24.08
N PRO A 575 17.16 -7.82 23.51
CA PRO A 575 16.27 -7.62 22.36
C PRO A 575 15.18 -6.55 22.51
N TRP A 576 14.91 -6.07 23.72
CA TRP A 576 13.99 -4.97 24.01
C TRP A 576 14.56 -3.57 23.69
N ARG A 577 15.86 -3.45 23.39
CA ARG A 577 16.53 -2.16 23.16
C ARG A 577 16.00 -1.42 21.92
N PRO A 578 16.08 -0.07 21.86
CA PRO A 578 15.36 0.71 20.85
C PRO A 578 15.73 0.47 19.39
N ILE A 579 16.97 0.07 19.09
CA ILE A 579 17.38 -0.22 17.70
C ILE A 579 17.03 -1.66 17.29
N PRO A 580 17.31 -2.72 18.07
CA PRO A 580 16.79 -4.07 17.80
C PRO A 580 15.26 -4.12 17.63
N THR A 581 14.51 -3.41 18.47
CA THR A 581 13.03 -3.30 18.37
C THR A 581 12.53 -2.37 17.27
N LYS A 582 13.41 -1.78 16.45
CA LYS A 582 13.08 -0.79 15.39
C LYS A 582 12.33 0.46 15.87
N ARG A 583 12.36 0.78 17.18
CA ARG A 583 11.77 2.02 17.75
C ARG A 583 12.50 3.28 17.28
N LEU A 584 13.82 3.17 17.07
CA LEU A 584 14.67 4.19 16.48
C LEU A 584 15.52 3.59 15.39
N THR A 585 15.73 4.34 14.31
CA THR A 585 16.79 4.06 13.33
C THR A 585 18.16 4.50 13.87
N PRO A 586 19.29 3.92 13.40
CA PRO A 586 20.63 4.36 13.80
C PRO A 586 20.90 5.86 13.57
N LYS A 587 20.33 6.45 12.52
CA LYS A 587 20.44 7.90 12.25
C LYS A 587 19.72 8.75 13.31
N GLU A 588 18.57 8.29 13.81
CA GLU A 588 17.85 8.96 14.91
C GLU A 588 18.54 8.78 16.25
N ALA A 589 19.10 7.59 16.53
CA ALA A 589 19.93 7.35 17.70
C ALA A 589 21.18 8.24 17.70
N GLN A 590 21.85 8.41 16.56
CA GLN A 590 22.98 9.33 16.43
C GLN A 590 22.56 10.80 16.68
N LYS A 591 21.35 11.21 16.28
CA LYS A 591 20.81 12.54 16.59
C LYS A 591 20.50 12.69 18.09
N LEU A 592 19.93 11.66 18.71
CA LEU A 592 19.68 11.61 20.16
C LEU A 592 20.99 11.73 20.95
N LEU A 593 22.03 10.99 20.56
CA LEU A 593 23.35 11.02 21.21
C LEU A 593 23.95 12.43 21.24
N ARG A 594 23.94 13.14 20.11
CA ARG A 594 24.45 14.52 20.02
C ARG A 594 23.72 15.46 20.98
N ILE A 595 22.41 15.28 21.14
CA ILE A 595 21.59 16.06 22.07
C ILE A 595 21.89 15.66 23.52
N ALA A 596 21.95 14.36 23.82
CA ALA A 596 22.22 13.83 25.15
C ALA A 596 23.60 14.27 25.69
N VAL A 597 24.64 14.23 24.87
CA VAL A 597 26.00 14.71 25.22
C VAL A 597 26.01 16.22 25.54
N ILE A 598 25.28 17.03 24.77
CA ILE A 598 25.17 18.48 25.02
C ILE A 598 24.42 18.76 26.33
N ILE A 599 23.29 18.07 26.57
CA ILE A 599 22.51 18.23 27.80
C ILE A 599 23.31 17.75 29.02
N ALA A 600 24.04 16.63 28.90
CA ALA A 600 24.95 16.14 29.92
C ALA A 600 25.99 17.21 30.28
N CYS A 601 26.95 17.49 29.38
CA CYS A 601 28.03 18.45 29.61
C CYS A 601 27.52 19.83 30.08
N GLY A 602 26.44 20.33 29.48
CA GLY A 602 25.85 21.62 29.84
C GLY A 602 25.24 21.65 31.25
N SER A 603 24.51 20.59 31.65
CA SER A 603 23.93 20.50 32.99
C SER A 603 24.99 20.39 34.10
N ASN A 604 26.12 19.73 33.79
CA ASN A 604 27.20 19.48 34.76
C ASN A 604 27.93 20.77 35.22
N LEU A 605 27.82 21.86 34.45
CA LEU A 605 28.28 23.20 34.86
C LEU A 605 27.47 23.76 36.05
N PHE A 606 26.20 23.36 36.20
CA PHE A 606 25.33 23.78 37.31
C PHE A 606 25.37 22.81 38.51
N PHE A 607 25.87 21.58 38.29
CA PHE A 607 25.96 20.55 39.33
C PHE A 607 27.37 20.35 39.91
N GLY A 608 28.39 21.05 39.39
CA GLY A 608 29.79 20.94 39.83
C GLY A 608 30.51 19.67 39.34
N SER A 609 29.81 18.74 38.70
CA SER A 609 30.30 17.44 38.25
C SER A 609 30.91 17.43 36.85
N PHE A 610 31.32 18.59 36.32
CA PHE A 610 31.87 18.74 34.96
C PHE A 610 33.05 17.78 34.68
N VAL A 611 34.06 17.76 35.55
CA VAL A 611 35.28 16.95 35.35
C VAL A 611 34.99 15.43 35.26
N PRO A 612 34.35 14.78 36.25
CA PRO A 612 33.99 13.35 36.14
C PRO A 612 33.16 13.04 34.89
N SER A 613 32.30 13.95 34.47
CA SER A 613 31.46 13.79 33.29
C SER A 613 32.26 13.85 31.98
N THR A 614 33.20 14.80 31.86
CA THR A 614 34.12 14.86 30.71
C THR A 614 35.05 13.65 30.66
N SER A 615 35.51 13.14 31.80
CA SER A 615 36.29 11.90 31.89
C SER A 615 35.48 10.70 31.43
N LEU A 616 34.24 10.55 31.91
CA LEU A 616 33.34 9.47 31.52
C LEU A 616 33.02 9.50 30.01
N ILE A 617 32.71 10.66 29.45
CA ILE A 617 32.43 10.80 28.01
C ILE A 617 33.69 10.50 27.17
N THR A 618 34.88 10.87 27.64
CA THR A 618 36.16 10.51 27.01
C THR A 618 36.41 9.00 27.04
N LEU A 619 36.04 8.32 28.13
CA LEU A 619 36.14 6.86 28.25
C LEU A 619 35.11 6.12 27.38
N ILE A 620 33.88 6.64 27.26
CA ILE A 620 32.85 6.13 26.33
C ILE A 620 33.32 6.26 24.88
N TRP A 621 33.99 7.36 24.53
CA TRP A 621 34.62 7.56 23.21
C TRP A 621 35.80 6.60 22.99
N LEU A 622 36.71 6.47 23.96
CA LEU A 622 37.82 5.49 23.91
C LEU A 622 37.32 4.05 23.73
N TYR A 623 36.23 3.68 24.40
CA TYR A 623 35.62 2.36 24.30
C TYR A 623 34.97 2.10 22.94
N ASN A 624 34.19 3.06 22.40
CA ASN A 624 33.34 2.83 21.22
C ASN A 624 33.90 3.38 19.89
N ASP A 625 34.80 4.35 19.88
CA ASP A 625 35.35 5.00 18.66
C ASP A 625 36.85 4.74 18.45
N LEU A 626 37.58 4.31 19.49
CA LEU A 626 39.02 3.97 19.44
C LEU A 626 39.26 2.49 19.77
N ASP A 627 38.32 1.62 19.37
CA ASP A 627 38.38 0.15 19.51
C ASP A 627 38.64 -0.42 20.92
N GLY A 628 38.49 0.39 21.99
CA GLY A 628 38.68 -0.07 23.37
C GLY A 628 37.77 -1.24 23.79
N ASN A 629 36.61 -1.38 23.16
CA ASN A 629 35.70 -2.52 23.32
C ASN A 629 36.22 -3.84 22.72
N SER A 630 37.10 -3.74 21.72
CA SER A 630 37.75 -4.85 20.99
C SER A 630 39.14 -5.20 21.55
N ALA A 631 39.63 -4.43 22.52
CA ALA A 631 40.93 -4.62 23.16
C ALA A 631 41.02 -5.93 23.97
N GLY A 632 42.24 -6.27 24.41
CA GLY A 632 42.46 -7.42 25.28
C GLY A 632 41.73 -7.29 26.63
N VAL A 633 41.39 -8.44 27.24
CA VAL A 633 40.53 -8.53 28.44
C VAL A 633 40.92 -7.51 29.53
N LEU A 634 42.22 -7.43 29.86
CA LEU A 634 42.75 -6.51 30.89
C LEU A 634 42.55 -5.03 30.53
N GLN A 635 42.79 -4.66 29.27
CA GLN A 635 42.70 -3.29 28.77
C GLN A 635 41.25 -2.81 28.76
N ARG A 636 40.35 -3.65 28.24
CA ARG A 636 38.90 -3.41 28.23
C ARG A 636 38.35 -3.30 29.66
N ASN A 637 38.70 -4.24 30.54
CA ASN A 637 38.26 -4.23 31.93
C ASN A 637 38.77 -2.98 32.68
N ALA A 638 39.97 -2.49 32.37
CA ALA A 638 40.48 -1.22 32.91
C ALA A 638 39.66 0.00 32.43
N ILE A 639 39.31 0.08 31.14
CA ILE A 639 38.46 1.16 30.60
C ILE A 639 37.08 1.15 31.27
N THR A 640 36.42 -0.01 31.36
CA THR A 640 35.11 -0.15 32.02
C THR A 640 35.19 0.17 33.51
N THR A 641 36.27 -0.22 34.19
CA THR A 641 36.51 0.16 35.59
C THR A 641 36.60 1.68 35.75
N LEU A 642 37.40 2.35 34.92
CA LEU A 642 37.54 3.82 34.98
C LEU A 642 36.22 4.54 34.67
N GLY A 643 35.37 3.97 33.80
CA GLY A 643 34.00 4.44 33.58
C GLY A 643 33.15 4.36 34.85
N LEU A 644 33.11 3.20 35.50
CA LEU A 644 32.38 2.99 36.76
C LEU A 644 32.94 3.82 37.93
N CYS A 645 34.25 4.05 38.00
CA CYS A 645 34.86 5.03 38.91
C CYS A 645 34.37 6.45 38.63
N SER A 646 34.27 6.84 37.36
CA SER A 646 33.80 8.17 36.94
C SER A 646 32.31 8.37 37.26
N PHE A 647 31.49 7.32 37.17
CA PHE A 647 30.11 7.34 37.66
C PHE A 647 30.06 7.61 39.17
N GLY A 648 30.77 6.84 39.99
CA GLY A 648 30.80 7.03 41.45
C GLY A 648 31.37 8.38 41.89
N TRP A 649 32.37 8.90 41.16
CA TRP A 649 32.90 10.25 41.38
C TRP A 649 31.86 11.33 41.06
N GLY A 650 31.22 11.24 39.89
CA GLY A 650 30.25 12.24 39.43
C GLY A 650 28.95 12.28 40.22
N SER A 651 28.46 11.14 40.73
CA SER A 651 27.29 11.09 41.61
C SER A 651 27.56 11.76 42.96
N VAL A 652 28.70 11.49 43.61
CA VAL A 652 29.10 12.17 44.86
C VAL A 652 29.31 13.67 44.62
N THR A 653 30.00 14.03 43.53
CA THR A 653 30.24 15.44 43.18
C THR A 653 28.92 16.19 42.95
N THR A 654 27.93 15.54 42.31
CA THR A 654 26.59 16.10 42.08
C THR A 654 25.78 16.27 43.37
N LEU A 655 25.83 15.30 44.30
CA LEU A 655 25.22 15.44 45.63
C LEU A 655 25.80 16.64 46.40
N LEU A 656 27.10 16.85 46.29
CA LEU A 656 27.84 17.89 47.04
C LEU A 656 27.95 19.22 46.29
N ALA A 657 27.42 19.33 45.07
CA ALA A 657 27.54 20.51 44.19
C ALA A 657 28.97 20.89 43.75
N GLY A 658 29.93 19.96 43.87
CA GLY A 658 31.37 20.25 43.78
C GLY A 658 32.00 20.81 45.06
N ASN A 659 31.21 21.17 46.08
CA ASN A 659 31.68 21.74 47.35
C ASN A 659 32.18 20.65 48.32
N ILE A 660 33.23 19.94 47.91
CA ILE A 660 33.87 18.86 48.67
C ILE A 660 35.04 19.44 49.47
N SER A 661 35.15 19.12 50.75
CA SER A 661 36.28 19.61 51.59
C SER A 661 37.63 19.03 51.11
N PRO A 662 38.79 19.61 51.47
CA PRO A 662 40.10 19.02 51.13
C PRO A 662 40.28 17.60 51.69
N GLU A 663 39.78 17.34 52.90
CA GLU A 663 39.81 16.01 53.53
C GLU A 663 38.79 15.07 52.89
N GLY A 664 37.62 15.59 52.54
CA GLY A 664 36.57 14.90 51.79
C GLY A 664 37.05 14.45 50.40
N ASN A 665 37.82 15.27 49.70
CA ASN A 665 38.42 14.92 48.41
C ASN A 665 39.46 13.79 48.56
N LYS A 666 40.24 13.78 49.64
CA LYS A 666 41.15 12.67 49.97
C LYS A 666 40.38 11.38 50.24
N LEU A 667 39.35 11.43 51.09
CA LEU A 667 38.52 10.27 51.42
C LEU A 667 37.75 9.73 50.20
N LEU A 668 37.19 10.63 49.38
CA LEU A 668 36.54 10.30 48.10
C LEU A 668 37.54 9.64 47.13
N SER A 669 38.77 10.15 47.02
CA SER A 669 39.81 9.54 46.18
C SER A 669 40.16 8.12 46.66
N GLN A 670 40.25 7.90 47.97
CA GLN A 670 40.48 6.57 48.56
C GLN A 670 39.28 5.63 48.35
N TRP A 671 38.04 6.14 48.44
CA TRP A 671 36.82 5.38 48.19
C TRP A 671 36.65 5.00 46.71
N ILE A 672 36.98 5.90 45.78
CA ILE A 672 37.03 5.62 44.33
C ILE A 672 38.12 4.59 44.03
N ALA A 673 39.29 4.68 44.67
CA ALA A 673 40.34 3.67 44.52
C ALA A 673 39.88 2.28 45.01
N LEU A 674 39.26 2.21 46.20
CA LEU A 674 38.75 0.96 46.77
C LEU A 674 37.65 0.34 45.90
N THR A 675 36.61 1.11 45.57
CA THR A 675 35.49 0.64 44.72
C THR A 675 35.95 0.35 43.30
N GLY A 676 36.94 1.08 42.77
CA GLY A 676 37.61 0.80 41.51
C GLY A 676 38.39 -0.51 41.50
N SER A 677 39.15 -0.82 42.56
CA SER A 677 39.82 -2.12 42.69
C SER A 677 38.83 -3.28 42.86
N MET A 678 37.73 -3.05 43.58
CA MET A 678 36.62 -4.01 43.65
C MET A 678 36.01 -4.27 42.28
N VAL A 679 35.71 -3.22 41.51
CA VAL A 679 35.19 -3.34 40.14
C VAL A 679 36.22 -4.04 39.24
N ALA A 680 37.49 -3.61 39.20
CA ALA A 680 38.53 -4.19 38.33
C ALA A 680 38.67 -5.71 38.47
N THR A 681 38.51 -6.22 39.69
CA THR A 681 38.66 -7.64 40.03
C THR A 681 37.35 -8.44 39.96
N THR A 682 36.20 -7.78 39.79
CA THR A 682 34.88 -8.44 39.72
C THR A 682 34.09 -8.14 38.44
N ILE A 683 34.52 -7.20 37.59
CA ILE A 683 33.79 -6.68 36.42
C ILE A 683 33.38 -7.78 35.42
N GLN A 684 34.16 -8.87 35.35
CA GLN A 684 33.83 -10.10 34.63
C GLN A 684 32.48 -10.75 35.01
N VAL A 685 31.85 -10.33 36.13
CA VAL A 685 30.45 -10.67 36.45
C VAL A 685 29.48 -10.21 35.35
N GLN A 686 29.80 -9.12 34.65
CA GLN A 686 29.00 -8.56 33.55
C GLN A 686 29.17 -9.37 32.25
N ASP A 687 30.26 -10.12 32.09
CA ASP A 687 30.48 -10.98 30.92
C ASP A 687 29.51 -12.19 30.91
N PHE A 688 29.03 -12.66 32.08
CA PHE A 688 28.25 -13.91 32.16
C PHE A 688 26.84 -13.88 31.56
N PRO A 689 26.02 -12.82 31.73
CA PRO A 689 24.71 -12.74 31.08
C PRO A 689 24.81 -12.54 29.55
N ASP A 690 25.92 -11.97 29.08
CA ASP A 690 26.07 -11.45 27.72
C ASP A 690 26.83 -12.41 26.76
N ILE A 691 27.21 -13.62 27.22
CA ILE A 691 28.03 -14.61 26.49
C ILE A 691 27.51 -14.90 25.07
N ALA A 692 26.19 -14.93 24.85
CA ALA A 692 25.62 -15.21 23.53
C ALA A 692 25.97 -14.11 22.51
N GLY A 693 25.69 -12.85 22.87
CA GLY A 693 26.07 -11.69 22.07
C GLY A 693 27.59 -11.45 22.00
N ASP A 694 28.37 -11.86 23.01
CA ASP A 694 29.84 -11.85 22.94
C ASP A 694 30.37 -12.72 21.80
N ILE A 695 29.82 -13.94 21.65
CA ILE A 695 30.20 -14.85 20.57
C ILE A 695 29.86 -14.23 19.21
N VAL A 696 28.67 -13.64 19.06
CA VAL A 696 28.23 -12.94 17.83
C VAL A 696 29.12 -11.73 17.52
N ARG A 697 29.47 -10.92 18.54
CA ARG A 697 30.38 -9.76 18.44
C ARG A 697 31.87 -10.16 18.43
N LYS A 698 32.19 -11.46 18.53
CA LYS A 698 33.55 -12.03 18.60
C LYS A 698 34.43 -11.44 19.72
N ARG A 699 33.82 -11.00 20.83
CA ARG A 699 34.55 -10.39 21.97
C ARG A 699 35.31 -11.44 22.76
N LYS A 700 36.47 -11.04 23.27
CA LYS A 700 37.29 -11.84 24.20
C LYS A 700 36.92 -11.45 25.64
N THR A 701 35.95 -12.14 26.22
CA THR A 701 35.54 -12.03 27.63
C THR A 701 36.24 -13.05 28.52
N MET A 702 36.27 -12.84 29.84
CA MET A 702 36.88 -13.81 30.77
C MET A 702 36.26 -15.23 30.62
N PRO A 703 34.92 -15.40 30.58
CA PRO A 703 34.31 -16.73 30.47
C PRO A 703 34.56 -17.43 29.12
N LEU A 704 34.84 -16.68 28.05
CA LEU A 704 35.17 -17.21 26.72
C LEU A 704 36.67 -17.52 26.54
N VAL A 705 37.56 -16.76 27.19
CA VAL A 705 39.02 -16.94 27.07
C VAL A 705 39.57 -17.97 28.08
N TYR A 706 39.06 -17.96 29.30
CA TYR A 706 39.56 -18.79 30.42
C TYR A 706 38.55 -19.82 30.93
N GLY A 707 37.38 -19.91 30.28
CA GLY A 707 36.29 -20.80 30.66
C GLY A 707 35.41 -20.26 31.79
N GLN A 708 34.15 -20.68 31.81
CA GLN A 708 33.16 -20.19 32.77
C GLN A 708 33.53 -20.53 34.23
N GLN A 709 34.01 -21.74 34.51
CA GLN A 709 34.28 -22.19 35.88
C GLN A 709 35.39 -21.36 36.56
N LEU A 710 36.54 -21.20 35.89
CA LEU A 710 37.66 -20.41 36.42
C LEU A 710 37.27 -18.92 36.59
N SER A 711 36.44 -18.40 35.69
CA SER A 711 35.89 -17.03 35.76
C SER A 711 34.90 -16.84 36.93
N ARG A 712 34.19 -17.90 37.36
CA ARG A 712 33.30 -17.88 38.55
C ARG A 712 34.07 -18.01 39.85
N TRP A 713 35.07 -18.90 39.90
CA TRP A 713 35.91 -19.09 41.08
C TRP A 713 36.77 -17.85 41.40
N SER A 714 37.31 -17.17 40.39
CA SER A 714 38.00 -15.88 40.58
C SER A 714 37.04 -14.79 41.09
N LEU A 715 35.84 -14.66 40.51
CA LEU A 715 34.80 -13.74 41.00
C LEU A 715 34.40 -14.05 42.46
N ALA A 716 34.28 -15.33 42.81
CA ALA A 716 33.96 -15.76 44.17
C ALA A 716 35.09 -15.40 45.16
N LEU A 717 36.35 -15.67 44.83
CA LEU A 717 37.50 -15.30 45.67
C LEU A 717 37.50 -13.78 45.96
N PHE A 718 37.37 -12.95 44.93
CA PHE A 718 37.34 -11.50 45.11
C PHE A 718 36.11 -11.04 45.90
N THR A 719 34.96 -11.72 45.79
CA THR A 719 33.77 -11.41 46.60
C THR A 719 34.04 -11.54 48.11
N ILE A 720 34.80 -12.55 48.55
CA ILE A 720 35.27 -12.66 49.95
C ILE A 720 36.24 -11.52 50.29
N VAL A 721 37.23 -11.24 49.43
CA VAL A 721 38.23 -10.18 49.66
C VAL A 721 37.57 -8.81 49.86
N TRP A 722 36.54 -8.46 49.08
CA TRP A 722 35.85 -7.18 49.20
C TRP A 722 34.81 -7.15 50.33
N SER A 723 34.21 -8.29 50.68
CA SER A 723 33.43 -8.46 51.93
C SER A 723 34.28 -8.28 53.19
N ILE A 724 35.60 -8.40 53.06
CA ILE A 724 36.61 -8.12 54.07
C ILE A 724 37.09 -6.66 54.02
N ALA A 725 37.42 -6.13 52.85
CA ALA A 725 38.06 -4.83 52.71
C ALA A 725 37.09 -3.64 52.88
N CYS A 726 35.83 -3.79 52.46
CA CYS A 726 34.84 -2.70 52.58
C CYS A 726 34.45 -2.40 54.05
N PRO A 727 34.20 -3.38 54.93
CA PRO A 727 34.03 -3.12 56.37
C PRO A 727 35.32 -2.62 57.05
N ALA A 728 36.51 -3.00 56.56
CA ALA A 728 37.78 -2.49 57.06
C ALA A 728 37.95 -0.99 56.80
N PHE A 729 37.62 -0.54 55.59
CA PHE A 729 37.70 0.87 55.19
C PHE A 729 36.83 1.78 56.06
N TRP A 730 35.66 1.29 56.48
CA TRP A 730 34.69 2.04 57.28
C TRP A 730 34.85 1.89 58.82
N ASP A 731 35.89 1.20 59.29
CA ASP A 731 36.07 0.76 60.70
C ASP A 731 34.76 0.20 61.31
N ALA A 732 34.10 -0.67 60.56
CA ALA A 732 32.71 -1.02 60.84
C ALA A 732 32.54 -1.74 62.19
N VAL A 733 31.40 -1.49 62.85
CA VAL A 733 31.04 -2.20 64.09
C VAL A 733 30.84 -3.70 63.85
N VAL A 734 31.10 -4.52 64.88
CA VAL A 734 31.11 -6.00 64.76
C VAL A 734 29.83 -6.59 64.12
N PRO A 735 28.61 -6.13 64.42
CA PRO A 735 27.42 -6.64 63.74
C PRO A 735 27.42 -6.42 62.22
N ALA A 736 27.96 -5.28 61.74
CA ALA A 736 28.06 -4.98 60.31
C ALA A 736 29.08 -5.90 59.60
N TRP A 737 30.20 -6.24 60.27
CA TRP A 737 31.13 -7.26 59.77
C TRP A 737 30.44 -8.62 59.60
N LEU A 738 29.68 -9.07 60.60
CA LEU A 738 28.99 -10.37 60.53
C LEU A 738 27.97 -10.41 59.38
N VAL A 739 27.21 -9.33 59.17
CA VAL A 739 26.26 -9.22 58.06
C VAL A 739 26.97 -9.22 56.70
N VAL A 740 28.02 -8.41 56.51
CA VAL A 740 28.72 -8.32 55.22
C VAL A 740 29.47 -9.62 54.90
N LEU A 741 30.13 -10.25 55.89
CA LEU A 741 30.78 -11.55 55.70
C LEU A 741 29.78 -12.67 55.41
N PHE A 742 28.63 -12.71 56.09
CA PHE A 742 27.58 -13.68 55.80
C PHE A 742 27.02 -13.54 54.38
N LEU A 743 26.71 -12.31 53.96
CA LEU A 743 26.24 -12.03 52.60
C LEU A 743 27.32 -12.36 51.55
N GLY A 744 28.59 -12.03 51.83
CA GLY A 744 29.73 -12.37 50.99
C GLY A 744 29.89 -13.88 50.77
N SER A 745 29.92 -14.65 51.86
CA SER A 745 29.98 -16.12 51.79
C SER A 745 28.76 -16.72 51.10
N ALA A 746 27.55 -16.21 51.33
CA ALA A 746 26.34 -16.64 50.64
C ALA A 746 26.42 -16.34 49.12
N MET A 747 26.91 -15.16 48.73
CA MET A 747 27.14 -14.82 47.32
C MET A 747 28.23 -15.68 46.67
N VAL A 748 29.29 -16.03 47.39
CA VAL A 748 30.31 -17.00 46.93
C VAL A 748 29.71 -18.36 46.68
N ILE A 749 28.95 -18.90 47.64
CA ILE A 749 28.26 -20.18 47.51
C ILE A 749 27.31 -20.16 46.30
N LEU A 750 26.51 -19.11 46.13
CA LEU A 750 25.60 -18.96 44.98
C LEU A 750 26.32 -18.76 43.64
N THR A 751 27.53 -18.19 43.63
CA THR A 751 28.33 -17.97 42.41
C THR A 751 29.03 -19.25 41.96
N ALA A 752 29.54 -20.04 42.91
CA ALA A 752 30.15 -21.33 42.64
C ALA A 752 29.10 -22.42 42.32
N LEU A 753 28.02 -22.50 43.10
CA LEU A 753 26.98 -23.54 42.94
C LEU A 753 25.97 -23.30 41.79
N ARG A 754 26.14 -22.25 40.98
CA ARG A 754 25.25 -21.93 39.84
C ARG A 754 25.47 -22.87 38.64
N TRP A 755 25.51 -24.18 38.89
CA TRP A 755 25.76 -25.24 37.91
C TRP A 755 24.82 -25.11 36.70
N ASP A 756 25.28 -25.60 35.55
CA ASP A 756 24.67 -25.38 34.24
C ASP A 756 23.14 -25.62 34.17
N GLN A 757 22.40 -24.58 33.77
CA GLN A 757 21.01 -24.66 33.30
C GLN A 757 20.87 -24.34 31.80
N SER A 758 21.95 -23.94 31.12
CA SER A 758 21.94 -23.46 29.73
C SER A 758 21.78 -24.57 28.68
N SER A 759 21.89 -25.83 29.10
CA SER A 759 21.67 -27.04 28.31
C SER A 759 20.21 -27.48 28.19
N ASN A 760 19.33 -27.14 29.15
CA ASN A 760 17.95 -27.66 29.21
C ASN A 760 16.84 -26.67 28.83
N GLU A 761 16.99 -25.36 29.04
CA GLU A 761 15.88 -24.40 28.82
C GLU A 761 15.58 -24.11 27.34
N ARG A 762 16.40 -24.59 26.40
CA ARG A 762 16.20 -24.40 24.95
C ARG A 762 15.10 -25.30 24.34
N ALA A 763 14.40 -26.08 25.15
CA ALA A 763 13.36 -27.03 24.71
C ALA A 763 11.92 -26.61 25.08
N THR A 764 11.70 -25.48 25.78
CA THR A 764 10.44 -25.25 26.52
C THR A 764 9.76 -23.89 26.32
N ILE A 765 10.17 -23.07 25.34
CA ILE A 765 9.54 -21.77 25.04
C ILE A 765 9.20 -21.63 23.55
N PHE A 766 8.36 -22.53 23.01
CA PHE A 766 7.70 -22.34 21.72
C PHE A 766 6.39 -23.15 21.57
N THR A 767 5.35 -22.76 22.33
CA THR A 767 3.96 -23.16 22.08
C THR A 767 2.99 -22.03 22.45
N PRO A 768 2.27 -21.44 21.49
CA PRO A 768 1.07 -20.64 21.78
C PRO A 768 -0.08 -21.59 22.16
N ALA A 769 -0.71 -21.38 23.31
CA ALA A 769 -1.80 -22.23 23.78
C ALA A 769 -3.17 -21.74 23.27
N SER A 770 -3.63 -22.26 22.12
CA SER A 770 -5.06 -22.40 21.82
C SER A 770 -5.32 -23.24 20.56
N LEU A 771 -5.62 -24.54 20.74
CA LEU A 771 -6.84 -25.21 20.28
C LEU A 771 -6.75 -26.73 20.53
N THR A 772 -7.86 -27.33 20.93
CA THR A 772 -8.00 -28.76 21.28
C THR A 772 -8.49 -29.61 20.08
N PRO A 773 -8.35 -30.95 20.13
CA PRO A 773 -8.20 -31.74 18.90
C PRO A 773 -9.47 -32.45 18.41
N SER A 774 -9.46 -32.86 17.14
CA SER A 774 -10.18 -34.04 16.63
C SER A 774 -9.48 -34.67 15.41
N ASP A 775 -8.83 -35.80 15.66
CA ASP A 775 -8.83 -37.03 14.85
C ASP A 775 -8.28 -37.17 13.41
N ASN A 776 -7.60 -38.32 13.25
CA ASN A 776 -7.56 -39.23 12.09
C ASN A 776 -6.77 -38.89 10.80
N SER A 777 -5.44 -39.04 10.93
CA SER A 777 -4.67 -40.22 10.45
C SER A 777 -4.57 -40.59 8.95
N LEU A 778 -3.40 -41.16 8.61
CA LEU A 778 -3.04 -42.00 7.43
C LEU A 778 -3.07 -41.37 6.02
N PHE A 779 -1.89 -41.07 5.47
CA PHE A 779 -1.32 -41.75 4.27
C PHE A 779 0.23 -41.50 4.21
N PRO A 780 1.06 -42.34 3.53
CA PRO A 780 2.52 -42.37 3.71
C PRO A 780 3.31 -41.95 2.41
N PRO A 781 4.53 -42.42 2.05
CA PRO A 781 5.65 -41.47 1.82
C PRO A 781 6.46 -41.67 0.50
N ILE A 782 7.68 -41.06 0.45
CA ILE A 782 8.84 -41.35 -0.44
C ILE A 782 8.92 -40.63 -1.81
N LEU A 783 9.87 -39.68 -1.96
CA LEU A 783 11.00 -39.63 -2.93
C LEU A 783 11.62 -38.19 -2.96
N THR A 784 12.85 -37.87 -3.38
CA THR A 784 14.27 -38.30 -3.19
C THR A 784 15.16 -37.43 -4.12
N ARG A 785 16.37 -37.01 -3.68
CA ARG A 785 17.57 -36.58 -4.47
C ARG A 785 17.58 -35.30 -5.36
N GLN A 786 18.48 -34.36 -5.01
CA GLN A 786 19.81 -33.98 -5.61
C GLN A 786 20.17 -32.60 -4.96
N ILE A 787 21.40 -32.17 -4.64
CA ILE A 787 22.76 -32.16 -5.24
C ILE A 787 23.76 -32.22 -4.03
N GLY A 788 24.85 -33.00 -4.02
CA GLY A 788 26.23 -32.60 -4.42
C GLY A 788 26.91 -31.56 -3.49
N LYS A 789 28.15 -31.72 -2.99
CA LYS A 789 29.16 -32.78 -3.18
C LYS A 789 30.11 -32.96 -1.94
N MET A 790 31.44 -32.89 -2.09
CA MET A 790 32.51 -33.20 -1.07
C MET A 790 33.72 -32.23 -1.23
N PRO A 791 34.72 -32.14 -0.32
CA PRO A 791 35.10 -33.10 0.75
C PRO A 791 35.40 -32.50 2.15
N GLY A 792 35.78 -33.38 3.08
CA GLY A 792 36.50 -33.09 4.33
C GLY A 792 37.30 -34.34 4.77
N PRO A 793 37.94 -34.37 5.95
CA PRO A 793 38.45 -35.62 6.52
C PRO A 793 37.89 -35.97 7.93
N THR A 794 37.56 -37.25 8.11
CA THR A 794 37.58 -38.06 9.35
C THR A 794 36.87 -37.57 10.62
N SER A 795 35.90 -38.37 11.09
CA SER A 795 35.40 -38.41 12.48
C SER A 795 36.18 -39.42 13.35
N PRO A 796 36.24 -39.23 14.68
CA PRO A 796 36.86 -40.17 15.62
C PRO A 796 36.10 -41.50 15.76
N THR A 797 36.70 -42.47 16.44
CA THR A 797 36.19 -43.86 16.58
C THR A 797 35.33 -44.07 17.85
N PRO A 798 34.58 -45.20 17.96
CA PRO A 798 33.72 -45.46 19.12
C PRO A 798 34.43 -45.58 20.48
N GLU A 799 35.74 -45.84 20.49
CA GLU A 799 36.53 -45.93 21.73
C GLU A 799 36.84 -44.53 22.30
N GLU A 800 37.12 -43.55 21.44
CA GLU A 800 37.30 -42.14 21.83
C GLU A 800 36.00 -41.54 22.39
N ALA A 801 34.84 -42.05 21.97
CA ALA A 801 33.54 -41.68 22.53
C ALA A 801 33.24 -42.32 23.91
N ALA A 802 33.93 -43.41 24.26
CA ALA A 802 33.74 -44.10 25.54
C ALA A 802 34.57 -43.46 26.67
N GLU A 803 35.77 -42.96 26.38
CA GLU A 803 36.66 -42.34 27.37
C GLU A 803 36.17 -40.95 27.83
N MET A 804 35.34 -40.25 27.04
CA MET A 804 34.76 -38.95 27.42
C MET A 804 33.61 -39.05 28.46
N LEU A 805 33.21 -40.24 28.92
CA LEU A 805 32.06 -40.44 29.82
C LEU A 805 32.38 -41.15 31.15
N SER A 806 33.65 -41.51 31.39
CA SER A 806 34.13 -42.24 32.58
C SER A 806 34.53 -41.32 33.76
N ARG A 807 33.49 -40.77 34.41
CA ARG A 807 33.39 -40.23 35.81
C ARG A 807 34.65 -40.30 36.72
N PRO A 808 34.87 -39.28 37.56
CA PRO A 808 34.14 -39.20 38.84
C PRO A 808 32.94 -38.22 38.80
N GLY A 809 32.00 -38.20 39.74
CA GLY A 809 31.86 -38.90 41.03
C GLY A 809 31.11 -37.97 41.99
N ASP A 810 30.05 -38.42 42.66
CA ASP A 810 29.17 -37.51 43.43
C ASP A 810 29.88 -36.96 44.68
N ASP A 811 30.05 -35.64 44.75
CA ASP A 811 30.81 -34.96 45.80
C ASP A 811 30.07 -33.75 46.41
N ARG A 812 28.76 -33.90 46.62
CA ARG A 812 27.95 -32.92 47.36
C ARG A 812 28.47 -32.68 48.77
N THR A 813 29.04 -33.69 49.40
CA THR A 813 29.45 -33.65 50.82
C THR A 813 30.80 -32.96 51.01
N ALA A 814 31.85 -33.28 50.25
CA ALA A 814 33.14 -32.60 50.47
C ALA A 814 33.10 -31.15 50.00
N ASN A 815 32.34 -30.79 48.96
CA ASN A 815 32.17 -29.39 48.56
C ASN A 815 31.49 -28.54 49.66
N ILE A 816 30.52 -29.08 50.40
CA ILE A 816 29.94 -28.40 51.57
C ILE A 816 30.97 -28.30 52.72
N ILE A 817 31.70 -29.38 53.01
CA ILE A 817 32.76 -29.38 54.03
C ILE A 817 33.87 -28.37 53.69
N VAL A 818 34.27 -28.27 52.42
CA VAL A 818 35.24 -27.29 51.92
C VAL A 818 34.72 -25.86 52.06
N CYS A 819 33.46 -25.58 51.71
CA CYS A 819 32.86 -24.25 51.91
C CYS A 819 32.82 -23.84 53.40
N CYS A 820 32.46 -24.76 54.29
CA CYS A 820 32.49 -24.53 55.74
C CYS A 820 33.94 -24.34 56.26
N SER A 821 34.88 -25.15 55.80
CA SER A 821 36.29 -25.10 56.19
C SER A 821 36.96 -23.80 55.74
N ILE A 822 36.71 -23.37 54.50
CA ILE A 822 37.15 -22.08 53.95
C ILE A 822 36.54 -20.93 54.78
N SER A 823 35.26 -21.00 55.13
CA SER A 823 34.59 -19.97 55.93
C SER A 823 35.19 -19.85 57.34
N LEU A 824 35.50 -20.98 58.01
CA LEU A 824 36.22 -20.96 59.30
C LEU A 824 37.67 -20.49 59.16
N LEU A 825 38.37 -20.90 58.10
CA LEU A 825 39.75 -20.50 57.85
C LEU A 825 39.86 -18.99 57.66
N PHE A 826 39.00 -18.40 56.81
CA PHE A 826 38.95 -16.96 56.64
C PHE A 826 38.54 -16.23 57.93
N ALA A 827 37.53 -16.71 58.67
CA ALA A 827 37.17 -16.09 59.96
C ALA A 827 38.34 -16.09 60.96
N THR A 828 39.11 -17.18 61.02
CA THR A 828 40.27 -17.33 61.92
C THR A 828 41.43 -16.42 61.50
N VAL A 829 41.79 -16.42 60.21
CA VAL A 829 42.77 -15.49 59.63
C VAL A 829 42.35 -14.05 59.84
N PHE A 830 41.06 -13.74 59.77
CA PHE A 830 40.57 -12.37 59.92
C PHE A 830 40.58 -11.87 61.37
N ILE A 831 40.36 -12.73 62.36
CA ILE A 831 40.60 -12.39 63.77
C ILE A 831 42.10 -12.08 63.98
N GLY A 832 43.00 -12.82 63.34
CA GLY A 832 44.44 -12.52 63.30
C GLY A 832 44.75 -11.15 62.67
N LEU A 833 44.22 -10.87 61.47
CA LEU A 833 44.40 -9.59 60.79
C LEU A 833 43.77 -8.41 61.55
N ARG A 834 42.74 -8.65 62.36
CA ARG A 834 42.13 -7.63 63.24
C ARG A 834 42.98 -7.32 64.48
N LEU A 835 43.73 -8.30 64.98
CA LEU A 835 44.76 -8.08 66.01
C LEU A 835 46.01 -7.40 65.43
N TRP A 836 46.35 -7.67 64.16
CA TRP A 836 47.47 -7.04 63.45
C TRP A 836 47.19 -5.59 63.04
N SER A 837 46.04 -5.31 62.42
CA SER A 837 45.63 -3.93 62.05
C SER A 837 45.52 -2.99 63.25
N ARG A 838 45.12 -3.49 64.43
CA ARG A 838 45.21 -2.75 65.70
C ARG A 838 46.64 -2.36 66.12
N ARG A 839 47.69 -2.97 65.56
CA ARG A 839 49.10 -2.56 65.77
C ARG A 839 49.57 -1.56 64.71
N VAL A 840 49.09 -1.69 63.47
CA VAL A 840 49.43 -0.79 62.36
C VAL A 840 48.71 0.56 62.48
N LEU A 841 47.39 0.57 62.72
CA LEU A 841 46.56 1.78 62.82
C LEU A 841 46.87 2.63 64.07
N ASN A 842 47.52 2.06 65.08
CA ASN A 842 48.09 2.81 66.21
C ASN A 842 49.50 3.40 65.90
N GLY A 843 49.87 3.49 64.63
CA GLY A 843 51.02 4.29 64.16
C GLY A 843 52.40 3.71 64.47
N ARG A 844 52.54 2.41 64.73
CA ARG A 844 53.81 1.80 65.18
C ARG A 844 54.61 1.03 64.12
N ILE A 845 54.08 0.78 62.92
CA ILE A 845 54.81 0.11 61.83
C ILE A 845 54.45 0.75 60.48
N LEU A 846 55.48 1.08 59.69
CA LEU A 846 55.40 1.25 58.23
C LEU A 846 55.82 -0.07 57.58
N LEU A 847 55.07 -0.55 56.59
CA LEU A 847 55.39 -1.78 55.86
C LEU A 847 56.65 -1.61 55.01
N ASP A 848 57.62 -2.49 55.21
CA ASP A 848 58.77 -2.67 54.33
C ASP A 848 58.54 -3.85 53.35
N LEU A 849 59.33 -3.94 52.28
CA LEU A 849 59.26 -5.01 51.28
C LEU A 849 59.57 -6.40 51.86
N SER A 850 60.35 -6.45 52.94
CA SER A 850 60.72 -7.67 53.66
C SER A 850 59.51 -8.44 54.23
N ASP A 851 58.56 -7.73 54.85
CA ASP A 851 57.31 -8.32 55.37
C ASP A 851 56.46 -8.95 54.26
N TRP A 852 56.43 -8.34 53.08
CA TRP A 852 55.72 -8.88 51.91
C TRP A 852 56.34 -10.18 51.41
N PHE A 853 57.67 -10.29 51.35
CA PHE A 853 58.33 -11.54 50.95
C PHE A 853 58.09 -12.68 51.97
N ALA A 854 58.02 -12.38 53.27
CA ALA A 854 57.67 -13.37 54.28
C ALA A 854 56.25 -13.92 54.11
N ILE A 855 55.27 -13.05 53.81
CA ILE A 855 53.89 -13.46 53.51
C ILE A 855 53.83 -14.29 52.22
N MET A 856 54.56 -13.89 51.17
CA MET A 856 54.60 -14.64 49.89
C MET A 856 55.21 -16.03 50.07
N ALA A 857 56.27 -16.17 50.87
CA ALA A 857 56.85 -17.48 51.19
C ALA A 857 55.85 -18.37 51.94
N TRP A 858 55.19 -17.83 52.97
CA TRP A 858 54.17 -18.57 53.72
C TRP A 858 53.00 -19.03 52.83
N VAL A 859 52.50 -18.16 51.95
CA VAL A 859 51.44 -18.52 50.98
C VAL A 859 51.92 -19.59 50.01
N ARG A 860 53.12 -19.46 49.43
CA ARG A 860 53.69 -20.43 48.49
C ARG A 860 53.83 -21.83 49.10
N ASP A 861 54.22 -21.90 50.37
CA ASP A 861 54.57 -23.15 51.04
C ASP A 861 53.37 -23.80 51.78
N ASN A 862 52.21 -23.12 51.87
CA ASN A 862 51.01 -23.62 52.58
C ASN A 862 49.73 -23.66 51.72
N VAL A 863 49.73 -23.14 50.48
CA VAL A 863 48.56 -23.17 49.57
C VAL A 863 48.77 -24.23 48.47
N PRO A 864 47.79 -25.14 48.23
CA PRO A 864 47.91 -26.15 47.18
C PRO A 864 48.18 -25.58 45.78
N SER A 865 48.99 -26.30 45.00
CA SER A 865 49.52 -25.85 43.69
C SER A 865 48.47 -25.36 42.70
N ALA A 866 47.24 -25.90 42.75
CA ALA A 866 46.12 -25.48 41.91
C ALA A 866 45.67 -24.02 42.12
N MET A 867 46.07 -23.35 43.22
CA MET A 867 45.71 -21.94 43.50
C MET A 867 46.85 -20.93 43.28
N LEU A 868 48.10 -21.35 43.04
CA LEU A 868 49.22 -20.40 42.86
C LEU A 868 48.98 -19.40 41.71
N GLY A 869 48.46 -19.86 40.57
CA GLY A 869 48.18 -18.99 39.41
C GLY A 869 47.16 -17.88 39.70
N VAL A 870 46.29 -18.05 40.71
CA VAL A 870 45.36 -16.99 41.13
C VAL A 870 46.08 -15.94 41.98
N VAL A 871 47.06 -16.34 42.80
CA VAL A 871 47.91 -15.42 43.57
C VAL A 871 48.81 -14.61 42.63
N GLU A 872 49.38 -15.22 41.59
CA GLU A 872 50.17 -14.52 40.56
C GLU A 872 49.33 -13.45 39.83
N ILE A 873 48.08 -13.76 39.48
CA ILE A 873 47.14 -12.79 38.90
C ILE A 873 46.87 -11.62 39.87
N MET A 874 46.68 -11.88 41.17
CA MET A 874 46.49 -10.82 42.17
C MET A 874 47.72 -9.90 42.30
N VAL A 875 48.93 -10.47 42.32
CA VAL A 875 50.19 -9.70 42.39
C VAL A 875 50.39 -8.84 41.14
N GLY A 876 50.16 -9.41 39.95
CA GLY A 876 50.24 -8.68 38.68
C GLY A 876 49.25 -7.50 38.61
N PHE A 877 48.01 -7.69 39.06
CA PHE A 877 47.02 -6.62 39.12
C PHE A 877 47.39 -5.51 40.11
N LEU A 878 47.89 -5.86 41.30
CA LEU A 878 48.23 -4.87 42.33
C LEU A 878 49.43 -4.00 41.90
N ALA A 879 50.47 -4.61 41.33
CA ALA A 879 51.62 -3.90 40.77
C ALA A 879 51.21 -2.97 39.62
N THR A 880 50.37 -3.45 38.69
CA THR A 880 49.86 -2.67 37.56
C THR A 880 49.00 -1.48 38.03
N SER A 881 48.18 -1.68 39.05
CA SER A 881 47.31 -0.62 39.63
C SER A 881 48.13 0.51 40.24
N ILE A 882 49.18 0.18 41.00
CA ILE A 882 50.09 1.16 41.61
C ILE A 882 50.89 1.92 40.54
N ALA A 883 51.35 1.23 39.49
CA ALA A 883 52.05 1.87 38.36
C ALA A 883 51.14 2.84 37.57
N THR A 884 49.86 2.49 37.40
CA THR A 884 48.92 3.26 36.56
C THR A 884 48.45 4.56 37.21
N TYR A 885 48.30 4.61 38.54
CA TYR A 885 47.81 5.81 39.24
C TYR A 885 48.86 6.91 39.43
N ARG A 886 50.16 6.56 39.48
CA ARG A 886 51.24 7.50 39.82
C ARG A 886 51.41 8.69 38.86
N PRO A 887 51.28 8.54 37.51
CA PRO A 887 51.35 9.66 36.58
C PRO A 887 50.15 10.62 36.69
N LEU A 888 48.95 10.10 36.93
CA LEU A 888 47.71 10.89 36.93
C LEU A 888 47.68 11.88 38.11
N TYR A 889 48.14 11.45 39.29
CA TYR A 889 48.27 12.30 40.47
C TYR A 889 49.32 13.43 40.30
N TYR A 890 50.37 13.17 39.50
CA TYR A 890 51.41 14.15 39.21
C TYR A 890 50.94 15.26 38.24
N LEU A 891 50.00 14.96 37.35
CA LEU A 891 49.40 15.95 36.43
C LEU A 891 48.41 16.88 37.15
N ILE A 892 47.60 16.35 38.08
CA ILE A 892 46.56 17.12 38.78
C ILE A 892 47.15 18.13 39.76
N SER A 893 48.29 17.81 40.40
CA SER A 893 48.89 18.61 41.48
C SER A 893 49.58 19.92 41.06
N LYS A 894 49.57 20.31 39.78
CA LYS A 894 50.13 21.59 39.29
C LYS A 894 49.11 22.60 38.73
N GLY A 895 47.82 22.28 38.73
CA GLY A 895 46.76 23.16 38.20
C GLY A 895 46.29 24.26 39.15
N THR A 896 47.18 25.13 39.65
CA THR A 896 46.79 26.27 40.50
C THR A 896 46.50 27.53 39.67
N VAL A 897 45.26 28.03 39.77
CA VAL A 897 44.87 29.38 39.37
C VAL A 897 44.30 30.09 40.59
N THR A 898 44.72 31.32 40.83
CA THR A 898 44.45 32.07 42.06
C THR A 898 43.05 32.65 42.10
N GLU A 899 42.29 32.39 43.16
CA GLU A 899 41.19 33.26 43.56
C GLU A 899 41.75 34.64 43.98
N ASN A 900 40.96 35.69 43.78
CA ASN A 900 41.26 37.02 44.30
C ASN A 900 40.01 37.61 44.96
N SER A 901 40.18 38.19 46.14
CA SER A 901 39.08 38.43 47.09
C SER A 901 38.26 39.69 46.78
N GLY A 902 36.94 39.64 47.01
CA GLY A 902 36.06 40.81 46.99
C GLY A 902 34.67 40.51 47.56
N ASN A 903 34.37 41.02 48.75
CA ASN A 903 33.13 40.74 49.49
C ASN A 903 32.41 42.04 49.89
N SER A 904 31.20 42.30 49.39
CA SER A 904 30.14 43.01 50.14
C SER A 904 28.79 43.18 49.40
N ARG A 905 27.72 42.84 50.14
CA ARG A 905 26.40 43.50 50.25
C ARG A 905 25.72 44.17 49.02
N SER A 906 24.66 43.52 48.55
CA SER A 906 23.28 44.03 48.39
C SER A 906 23.02 45.52 48.10
N THR A 907 22.34 45.80 46.98
CA THR A 907 20.90 46.21 46.98
C THR A 907 20.34 46.19 45.55
N ASP A 908 19.05 45.92 45.41
CA ASP A 908 18.32 46.10 44.14
C ASP A 908 18.08 47.58 43.85
N PHE A 909 18.15 47.97 42.57
CA PHE A 909 17.13 48.82 41.94
C PHE A 909 17.21 48.71 40.42
N ALA A 910 16.06 48.78 39.74
CA ALA A 910 15.95 48.65 38.28
C ALA A 910 15.90 50.01 37.58
N ALA A 911 16.54 50.12 36.41
CA ALA A 911 16.27 51.16 35.42
C ALA A 911 16.73 50.72 34.02
N ASP A 912 16.08 51.27 32.99
CA ASP A 912 16.34 51.03 31.58
C ASP A 912 17.70 51.52 31.07
N GLY A 913 18.09 51.02 29.89
CA GLY A 913 18.32 51.96 28.79
C GLY A 913 19.65 51.85 28.06
N PRO A 914 19.75 52.39 26.82
CA PRO A 914 20.74 51.90 25.87
C PRO A 914 21.71 52.96 25.34
N SER A 915 22.93 52.54 24.98
CA SER A 915 23.33 52.37 23.56
C SER A 915 24.86 52.49 23.33
N ARG A 916 25.34 51.83 22.27
CA ARG A 916 26.59 52.08 21.50
C ARG A 916 27.89 52.21 22.32
N SER A 917 28.89 51.35 22.06
CA SER A 917 29.70 51.56 20.85
C SER A 917 30.47 50.32 20.35
N SER A 918 31.16 50.52 19.21
CA SER A 918 32.09 49.63 18.49
C SER A 918 33.21 49.01 19.35
N LYS A 919 33.92 47.94 18.96
CA LYS A 919 34.47 47.63 17.61
C LYS A 919 34.52 46.13 17.29
N LYS A 920 34.62 45.82 15.98
CA LYS A 920 34.95 44.49 15.41
C LYS A 920 36.40 44.47 14.92
N THR A 921 36.98 43.26 14.86
CA THR A 921 37.88 42.85 13.78
C THR A 921 37.53 41.42 13.35
N HIS A 922 37.17 41.24 12.08
CA HIS A 922 36.99 39.96 11.40
C HIS A 922 37.61 40.11 10.01
N PHE A 923 38.22 39.05 9.49
CA PHE A 923 38.54 38.94 8.06
C PHE A 923 37.31 38.46 7.27
N SER A 924 37.26 38.83 5.99
CA SER A 924 36.23 38.45 4.99
C SER A 924 36.34 36.97 4.57
N THR A 925 35.39 36.32 3.88
CA THR A 925 34.39 36.74 2.86
C THR A 925 33.00 36.10 3.10
N HIS A 926 31.84 36.76 2.90
CA HIS A 926 31.18 37.08 1.60
C HIS A 926 30.85 35.83 0.74
N VAL A 927 29.65 35.65 0.14
CA VAL A 927 28.32 36.33 0.19
C VAL A 927 27.30 35.36 -0.50
N ARG A 928 25.94 35.34 -0.43
CA ARG A 928 24.73 36.09 0.06
C ARG A 928 23.70 35.01 0.53
N GLY A 929 22.45 35.25 0.98
CA GLY A 929 21.69 36.45 1.34
C GLY A 929 20.15 36.23 1.25
N GLY A 930 19.35 36.71 2.23
CA GLY A 930 17.85 36.70 2.24
C GLY A 930 17.21 35.38 2.74
N ILE A 931 16.44 35.24 3.84
CA ILE A 931 15.88 36.10 4.92
C ILE A 931 14.47 36.71 4.70
N ALA A 932 13.63 36.59 5.75
CA ALA A 932 12.26 37.12 6.01
C ALA A 932 11.10 36.44 5.26
N SER A 933 9.93 36.08 5.84
CA SER A 933 9.27 36.23 7.17
C SER A 933 8.43 37.50 7.45
N ARG A 934 7.41 37.34 8.35
CA ARG A 934 6.29 38.25 8.76
C ARG A 934 4.98 38.10 7.95
N LEU A 935 3.79 38.51 8.44
CA LEU A 935 3.08 38.32 9.74
C LEU A 935 1.68 39.00 9.65
N HIS A 936 0.74 38.61 10.54
CA HIS A 936 -0.60 39.23 10.75
C HIS A 936 -1.64 39.09 9.58
N ASN A 937 -2.96 39.13 9.79
CA ASN A 937 -3.74 39.14 11.04
C ASN A 937 -5.11 38.40 10.97
N SER A 938 -5.79 38.34 12.10
CA SER A 938 -7.01 37.58 12.42
C SER A 938 -8.34 38.08 11.81
N ALA A 939 -9.28 37.15 11.56
CA ALA A 939 -10.74 37.37 11.61
C ALA A 939 -11.53 36.06 11.86
N LYS A 940 -12.74 36.18 12.40
CA LYS A 940 -13.51 35.19 13.17
C LYS A 940 -14.43 34.26 12.35
N SER A 941 -14.59 33.05 12.90
CA SER A 941 -15.64 32.00 12.78
C SER A 941 -17.10 32.50 13.01
N PRO A 942 -18.19 31.67 12.94
CA PRO A 942 -18.35 30.22 12.65
C PRO A 942 -19.54 29.93 11.63
N PRO A 943 -20.23 28.75 11.58
CA PRO A 943 -21.05 28.32 10.41
C PRO A 943 -22.57 28.02 10.66
N ALA A 944 -23.29 27.64 9.58
CA ALA A 944 -24.59 26.94 9.59
C ALA A 944 -24.64 25.96 8.39
N GLN A 945 -24.72 24.63 8.62
CA GLN A 945 -25.93 23.78 8.68
C GLN A 945 -26.54 23.41 7.31
N GLY A 946 -26.50 22.11 6.98
CA GLY A 946 -27.26 21.52 5.87
C GLY A 946 -28.59 20.93 6.35
N ILE A 947 -29.57 20.84 5.44
CA ILE A 947 -30.91 20.37 5.72
C ILE A 947 -31.13 19.00 5.06
N TYR A 948 -31.44 17.98 5.86
CA TYR A 948 -32.10 16.76 5.39
C TYR A 948 -33.61 16.95 5.47
N VAL A 949 -34.34 16.54 4.43
CA VAL A 949 -35.80 16.48 4.45
C VAL A 949 -36.24 15.02 4.47
N THR A 950 -36.72 14.56 5.61
CA THR A 950 -37.54 13.35 5.71
C THR A 950 -38.99 13.69 5.36
N ARG A 951 -39.70 12.73 4.76
CA ARG A 951 -41.16 12.79 4.58
C ARG A 951 -41.75 11.48 5.08
N ASP A 952 -42.49 11.58 6.17
CA ASP A 952 -43.34 10.49 6.66
C ASP A 952 -44.63 10.42 5.83
N VAL A 953 -45.14 9.20 5.61
CA VAL A 953 -46.48 8.94 5.09
C VAL A 953 -47.01 7.72 5.82
N GLU A 954 -48.07 7.88 6.60
CA GLU A 954 -48.78 6.79 7.26
C GLU A 954 -50.04 6.38 6.49
N LEU A 955 -50.27 5.07 6.45
CA LEU A 955 -51.54 4.35 6.55
C LEU A 955 -52.75 4.79 5.71
N THR A 956 -53.20 3.88 4.84
CA THR A 956 -54.57 3.33 4.93
C THR A 956 -54.56 1.84 4.55
N GLU A 957 -55.00 0.97 5.46
CA GLU A 957 -55.43 -0.40 5.12
C GLU A 957 -56.89 -0.40 4.67
N GLN A 958 -57.29 -1.36 3.83
CA GLN A 958 -58.69 -1.79 3.78
C GLN A 958 -58.82 -3.26 3.38
N ASP A 959 -59.62 -3.97 4.16
CA ASP A 959 -59.80 -5.43 4.14
C ASP A 959 -60.90 -5.85 3.15
N SER A 960 -60.72 -6.99 2.47
CA SER A 960 -61.85 -7.89 2.17
C SER A 960 -61.38 -9.30 1.80
N THR A 961 -61.60 -10.26 2.69
CA THR A 961 -61.28 -11.69 2.51
C THR A 961 -62.38 -12.48 1.79
N LYS A 962 -62.01 -13.52 1.01
CA LYS A 962 -62.41 -14.95 1.18
C LYS A 962 -62.21 -15.79 -0.10
N GLY A 963 -61.65 -17.00 0.06
CA GLY A 963 -61.46 -17.96 -1.02
C GLY A 963 -60.52 -19.11 -0.68
N SER A 964 -60.92 -19.95 0.29
CA SER A 964 -60.26 -21.19 0.76
C SER A 964 -59.48 -21.96 -0.34
N CYS A 965 -58.23 -22.40 -0.14
CA CYS A 965 -57.82 -23.52 0.75
C CYS A 965 -58.68 -24.79 0.59
N GLU A 966 -58.16 -26.02 0.64
CA GLU A 966 -56.97 -26.48 1.37
C GLU A 966 -56.50 -27.88 0.92
N ARG A 967 -55.27 -28.26 1.33
CA ARG A 967 -54.69 -29.62 1.56
C ARG A 967 -53.67 -30.19 0.56
N VAL A 968 -52.62 -30.94 0.97
CA VAL A 968 -51.83 -31.13 2.25
C VAL A 968 -50.69 -32.13 1.91
N HIS A 969 -49.55 -32.31 2.59
CA HIS A 969 -48.93 -31.72 3.81
C HIS A 969 -48.03 -30.50 3.45
N ASP A 970 -47.55 -29.62 4.34
CA ASP A 970 -47.06 -29.62 5.75
C ASP A 970 -45.54 -29.96 5.82
N GLU A 971 -44.63 -29.04 6.15
CA GLU A 971 -44.39 -28.34 7.45
C GLU A 971 -43.72 -29.28 8.49
N VAL A 972 -42.88 -28.84 9.44
CA VAL A 972 -42.91 -27.63 10.30
C VAL A 972 -41.47 -27.13 10.63
N GLU A 973 -41.33 -25.79 10.72
CA GLU A 973 -40.52 -24.91 11.60
C GLU A 973 -39.51 -25.49 12.67
N LEU A 974 -38.54 -24.75 13.25
CA LEU A 974 -38.16 -23.32 13.24
C LEU A 974 -36.65 -23.14 13.66
N LEU A 975 -36.20 -21.89 13.83
CA LEU A 975 -34.93 -21.41 14.44
C LEU A 975 -34.47 -22.22 15.67
N ASP A 976 -33.17 -22.38 16.01
CA ASP A 976 -32.12 -21.36 16.15
C ASP A 976 -30.70 -22.01 16.27
N ARG A 977 -29.63 -21.19 16.22
CA ARG A 977 -28.22 -21.44 16.63
C ARG A 977 -27.32 -22.42 15.86
N ARG A 978 -26.32 -21.80 15.22
CA ARG A 978 -24.87 -21.98 15.47
C ARG A 978 -24.38 -23.40 15.85
N GLU A 979 -23.69 -24.09 14.93
CA GLU A 979 -22.21 -24.13 14.89
C GLU A 979 -21.68 -24.95 13.67
N ALA A 980 -20.42 -24.69 13.30
CA ALA A 980 -19.53 -25.50 12.46
C ALA A 980 -20.05 -26.15 11.15
N ARG A 981 -19.80 -25.47 10.02
CA ARG A 981 -18.93 -25.98 8.94
C ARG A 981 -18.41 -24.86 8.04
#